data_AF-A0A938XU96-F1
#
_entry.id   AF-A0A938XU96-F1
#
_cell.length_a   1.000
_cell.length_b   1.000
_cell.length_c   1.000
_cell.angle_alpha   90.00
_cell.angle_beta   90.00
_cell.angle_gamma   90.00
#
_symmetry.space_group_name_H-M   'P 1'
#
loop_
_entity.id
_entity.type
_entity.pdbx_description
1 polymer ?
#
loop_
_entity_poly.entity_id
_entity_poly.type
_entity_poly.pdbx_seq_one_letter_code
_entity_poly.pdbx_strand_id
1 'polypeptide(L)'
;MIKIMQKKVTIVTLLMIALLSLVGCQEIDKSQKSNLTVEVNSAVDQSLTANVEVLYDNQKVAVKEGEVVEFELLKDKEYQLKISADNHKTKTLNMQLREDSTMTVNLEQKFKNLVENGDFSQKLSDAQPQGNGKLDSQGSWAYHQNSNGQAEAVINNEQAEIKVADSGENAWSVQLLQGPITLEESAQYKVTFEAKADKKADLHLKIGAIGTRGWVGYHEQDFELSSELKTYQFNFTMDQETDPQARFEFWFLNQANYTIDNVKLLKVQSGSQNKDKNQVEIKSGEIITNGSFANETTGWGSDGDIDIATQSEQLKAEINKIGDNPYTPQVNQRGIKMVEGITYEVSFNAKADESRKMNVALGKPLTEDPWYIDYIGQTQTFKLTPEMKNYQFEFTMTEESYDDAKLTFELGQIAEGSAATTVQIDDVTITPDLSFYNNGQLSIEERVDKIVELMTLDEKIGQMTQPERKNITPEGVKKYHIGSILSGGGSTPGNNTPQEWIAMYNGFQEQALENRLQLPLIYGVDAVHGNNNLKGATIFPHNIGLGAMGKGLMTVDKAGQAQELMEEIARVTAQETAATGMDWDFAPAVSVVRDERWGRSYESFGETAELQELLAGPYVKGLQGTNDIMSKQNGHVVATAKHFIGDGATKWGTGDAGYKIDRGKVNIPLEKLKELHGQGYVEALDENVGTIMISYNSYQGTKMHAHRELIQNYLKAPTEEKGLGFDGFVVSDWAAIHEIDAPTHYDKVVKSVNAGVDMFMEPSDWHRFMIDLKTAVKNGDVEKSRINDAVKRILKIKFKAGLFEEALADNDLVDTIGSQEHRATAREAVRESLVLLKNQKQTLPLSKDNQFYITGSNADNLGHQSGGWTIKWQGFSGNDATEGTTIKTGIENMLAHNEGQIVNNLNQADVAIAVVGEESYTEGEGDDADLELSPQDKRELQKVQASGKPVVVILVSGRPMIVSEEIDNWDALVAAWLPGTEGGGVADVIFGDYNFTGKLPVSWPRSVEQLPLNVGDENYNPLFEYGYGLKMDLQN
;
A
#
# COMPACT_ATOMS: atom_id res chain seq x y z
N MET A 1 -43.73 0.94 -34.02
CA MET A 1 -42.63 0.41 -34.85
C MET A 1 -41.56 1.48 -34.94
N ILE A 2 -40.30 1.09 -34.75
CA ILE A 2 -39.10 1.91 -34.45
C ILE A 2 -38.97 2.25 -32.96
N LYS A 3 -38.05 1.55 -32.29
CA LYS A 3 -37.42 1.92 -31.00
C LYS A 3 -35.96 1.45 -31.06
N ILE A 4 -35.05 2.37 -30.78
CA ILE A 4 -33.58 2.23 -30.78
C ILE A 4 -33.08 2.47 -29.35
N MET A 5 -32.02 1.72 -28.99
CA MET A 5 -31.09 1.84 -27.85
C MET A 5 -31.55 1.51 -26.42
N GLN A 6 -30.99 0.41 -25.88
CA GLN A 6 -30.47 0.28 -24.52
C GLN A 6 -29.41 -0.86 -24.47
N LYS A 7 -28.16 -0.51 -24.12
CA LYS A 7 -27.04 -1.41 -23.77
C LYS A 7 -27.08 -1.69 -22.25
N LYS A 8 -26.94 -2.97 -21.84
CA LYS A 8 -26.56 -3.51 -20.52
C LYS A 8 -25.93 -4.92 -20.78
N VAL A 9 -24.69 -5.23 -20.36
CA VAL A 9 -24.30 -5.91 -19.09
C VAL A 9 -24.92 -7.33 -18.98
N THR A 10 -24.28 -8.49 -18.74
CA THR A 10 -22.88 -8.95 -18.54
C THR A 10 -22.82 -10.50 -18.70
N ILE A 11 -21.66 -10.94 -19.21
CA ILE A 11 -20.84 -12.19 -19.16
C ILE A 11 -21.20 -13.33 -18.13
N VAL A 12 -20.88 -14.59 -18.51
CA VAL A 12 -20.11 -15.63 -17.77
C VAL A 12 -20.78 -17.02 -17.75
N THR A 13 -20.11 -18.06 -18.25
CA THR A 13 -19.68 -19.30 -17.54
C THR A 13 -18.92 -20.19 -18.56
N LEU A 14 -17.75 -20.75 -18.22
CA LEU A 14 -16.90 -21.71 -19.00
C LEU A 14 -15.81 -21.23 -19.99
N LEU A 15 -15.72 -19.96 -20.38
CA LEU A 15 -14.36 -19.37 -20.56
C LEU A 15 -13.67 -19.17 -19.19
N MET A 16 -14.43 -19.31 -18.11
CA MET A 16 -14.01 -19.19 -16.71
C MET A 16 -13.00 -20.27 -16.28
N ILE A 17 -12.90 -21.43 -16.93
CA ILE A 17 -11.94 -22.48 -16.49
C ILE A 17 -10.56 -22.34 -17.17
N ALA A 18 -10.48 -21.65 -18.32
CA ALA A 18 -9.20 -21.20 -18.88
C ALA A 18 -8.78 -19.81 -18.37
N LEU A 19 -9.72 -18.99 -17.88
CA LEU A 19 -9.43 -17.78 -17.10
C LEU A 19 -9.06 -18.09 -15.63
N LEU A 20 -9.49 -19.22 -15.05
CA LEU A 20 -9.09 -19.69 -13.71
C LEU A 20 -7.69 -20.33 -13.64
N SER A 21 -6.88 -20.20 -14.70
CA SER A 21 -5.41 -20.38 -14.64
C SER A 21 -4.65 -19.04 -14.78
N LEU A 22 -5.37 -17.92 -14.73
CA LEU A 22 -4.87 -16.57 -14.41
C LEU A 22 -5.16 -16.18 -12.95
N VAL A 23 -5.73 -17.09 -12.16
CA VAL A 23 -5.94 -16.98 -10.72
C VAL A 23 -5.56 -18.32 -10.11
N GLY A 24 -4.49 -18.35 -9.33
CA GLY A 24 -4.27 -19.46 -8.40
C GLY A 24 -5.29 -19.37 -7.26
N CYS A 25 -6.08 -20.43 -7.04
CA CYS A 25 -6.06 -21.12 -5.75
C CYS A 25 -6.88 -22.42 -5.73
N GLN A 26 -6.14 -23.47 -5.36
CA GLN A 26 -6.42 -24.57 -4.43
C GLN A 26 -7.58 -25.57 -4.59
N GLU A 27 -7.14 -26.83 -4.39
CA GLU A 27 -7.79 -28.02 -3.83
C GLU A 27 -9.10 -28.56 -4.42
N ILE A 28 -8.91 -29.66 -5.16
CA ILE A 28 -9.91 -30.68 -5.45
C ILE A 28 -10.09 -31.56 -4.19
N ASP A 29 -11.33 -31.64 -3.71
CA ASP A 29 -11.81 -32.72 -2.84
C ASP A 29 -11.60 -34.09 -3.52
N LYS A 30 -10.85 -34.98 -2.85
CA LYS A 30 -10.41 -36.32 -3.29
C LYS A 30 -11.54 -37.36 -3.37
N SER A 31 -12.77 -37.00 -3.74
CA SER A 31 -13.87 -37.97 -3.75
C SER A 31 -14.87 -37.83 -4.90
N GLN A 32 -14.42 -37.93 -6.15
CA GLN A 32 -15.10 -38.73 -7.18
C GLN A 32 -14.27 -38.86 -8.47
N LYS A 33 -13.91 -40.12 -8.81
CA LYS A 33 -13.33 -40.48 -10.10
C LYS A 33 -14.37 -40.33 -11.20
N SER A 34 -14.11 -39.49 -12.19
CA SER A 34 -14.66 -39.66 -13.53
C SER A 34 -13.55 -39.50 -14.56
N ASN A 35 -13.17 -40.63 -15.17
CA ASN A 35 -12.19 -40.70 -16.24
C ASN A 35 -12.67 -39.89 -17.46
N LEU A 36 -11.86 -38.92 -17.92
CA LEU A 36 -12.00 -38.38 -19.26
C LEU A 36 -11.07 -39.18 -20.19
N THR A 37 -11.65 -40.00 -21.07
CA THR A 37 -10.91 -40.70 -22.12
C THR A 37 -10.81 -39.78 -23.33
N VAL A 38 -9.60 -39.40 -23.74
CA VAL A 38 -9.36 -38.75 -25.04
C VAL A 38 -8.86 -39.82 -26.01
N GLU A 39 -9.69 -40.18 -26.99
CA GLU A 39 -9.26 -41.03 -28.10
C GLU A 39 -8.43 -40.20 -29.10
N VAL A 40 -7.12 -40.46 -29.13
CA VAL A 40 -6.24 -40.01 -30.20
C VAL A 40 -6.22 -41.10 -31.26
N ASN A 41 -6.89 -40.86 -32.39
CA ASN A 41 -6.71 -41.70 -33.58
C ASN A 41 -5.38 -41.35 -34.26
N SER A 42 -4.30 -41.95 -33.80
CA SER A 42 -3.06 -42.04 -34.58
C SER A 42 -2.59 -43.48 -34.62
N ALA A 43 -2.52 -44.03 -35.83
CA ALA A 43 -1.81 -45.28 -36.05
C ALA A 43 -0.32 -45.04 -35.77
N VAL A 44 0.23 -45.91 -34.91
CA VAL A 44 1.66 -46.13 -34.61
C VAL A 44 2.21 -45.39 -33.38
N ASP A 45 2.39 -46.24 -32.35
CA ASP A 45 3.31 -46.24 -31.21
C ASP A 45 3.07 -45.35 -29.98
N GLN A 46 3.04 -46.02 -28.84
CA GLN A 46 2.79 -45.51 -27.50
C GLN A 46 4.11 -45.30 -26.77
N SER A 47 4.35 -44.08 -26.27
CA SER A 47 5.02 -43.74 -25.00
C SER A 47 5.84 -42.45 -25.14
N LEU A 48 5.25 -41.34 -24.74
CA LEU A 48 5.97 -40.14 -24.30
C LEU A 48 5.03 -39.36 -23.39
N THR A 49 5.34 -39.34 -22.10
CA THR A 49 4.73 -38.47 -21.09
C THR A 49 5.77 -37.40 -20.79
N ALA A 50 5.47 -36.14 -21.08
CA ALA A 50 6.31 -35.00 -20.75
C ALA A 50 5.54 -34.05 -19.84
N ASN A 51 6.15 -33.68 -18.71
CA ASN A 51 5.69 -32.57 -17.87
C ASN A 51 6.24 -31.28 -18.48
N VAL A 52 5.37 -30.32 -18.76
CA VAL A 52 5.74 -29.01 -19.32
C VAL A 52 5.46 -27.95 -18.26
N GLU A 53 6.49 -27.18 -17.93
CA GLU A 53 6.43 -26.00 -17.07
C GLU A 53 6.52 -24.77 -17.98
N VAL A 54 5.63 -23.79 -17.80
CA VAL A 54 5.53 -22.59 -18.65
C VAL A 54 5.90 -21.37 -17.82
N LEU A 55 6.97 -20.67 -18.22
CA LEU A 55 7.36 -19.36 -17.71
C LEU A 55 7.15 -18.31 -18.82
N TYR A 56 6.54 -17.18 -18.49
CA TYR A 56 6.23 -16.11 -19.43
C TYR A 56 7.23 -14.96 -19.31
N ASP A 57 8.09 -14.79 -20.32
CA ASP A 57 8.51 -13.47 -20.82
C ASP A 57 8.95 -13.60 -22.29
N ASN A 58 8.82 -12.53 -23.08
CA ASN A 58 8.79 -12.60 -24.54
C ASN A 58 10.10 -13.09 -25.22
N GLN A 59 9.91 -14.14 -26.04
CA GLN A 59 10.74 -14.68 -27.13
C GLN A 59 11.86 -15.69 -26.80
N LYS A 60 11.53 -16.95 -27.15
CA LYS A 60 12.29 -18.24 -27.16
C LYS A 60 12.19 -19.05 -25.88
N VAL A 61 11.31 -20.06 -25.93
CA VAL A 61 11.29 -21.17 -24.96
C VAL A 61 12.33 -22.20 -25.42
N ALA A 62 13.33 -22.49 -24.58
CA ALA A 62 14.17 -23.67 -24.72
C ALA A 62 13.64 -24.76 -23.78
N VAL A 63 13.30 -25.95 -24.30
CA VAL A 63 13.00 -27.11 -23.47
C VAL A 63 13.84 -28.30 -23.95
N LYS A 64 14.89 -28.62 -23.17
CA LYS A 64 15.98 -29.58 -23.45
C LYS A 64 16.76 -29.30 -24.75
N GLU A 65 18.04 -29.64 -24.75
CA GLU A 65 18.93 -29.42 -25.90
C GLU A 65 18.31 -29.92 -27.23
N GLY A 66 17.94 -29.01 -28.14
CA GLY A 66 17.81 -29.29 -29.58
C GLY A 66 16.46 -29.06 -30.31
N GLU A 67 15.36 -28.58 -29.70
CA GLU A 67 14.07 -28.39 -30.42
C GLU A 67 13.42 -27.00 -30.23
N VAL A 68 12.74 -26.48 -31.27
CA VAL A 68 12.10 -25.13 -31.31
C VAL A 68 10.62 -25.23 -31.71
N VAL A 69 9.74 -24.48 -31.01
CA VAL A 69 8.29 -24.39 -31.28
C VAL A 69 7.88 -22.94 -31.58
N GLU A 70 7.07 -22.72 -32.62
CA GLU A 70 6.57 -21.40 -33.04
C GLU A 70 5.03 -21.39 -33.21
N PHE A 71 4.41 -20.26 -32.86
CA PHE A 71 2.96 -20.00 -33.01
C PHE A 71 2.73 -18.80 -33.92
N GLU A 72 1.80 -18.93 -34.87
CA GLU A 72 1.45 -17.84 -35.78
C GLU A 72 -0.08 -17.75 -35.98
N LEU A 73 -0.60 -16.52 -35.91
CA LEU A 73 -2.01 -16.20 -36.16
C LEU A 73 -2.18 -15.89 -37.66
N LEU A 74 -2.96 -16.71 -38.36
CA LEU A 74 -3.04 -16.64 -39.83
C LEU A 74 -4.23 -15.80 -40.38
N LYS A 75 -5.15 -15.35 -39.49
CA LYS A 75 -6.40 -14.54 -39.66
C LYS A 75 -7.70 -15.31 -39.34
N ASP A 76 -8.72 -14.57 -38.87
CA ASP A 76 -10.11 -14.99 -38.63
C ASP A 76 -10.32 -16.35 -37.96
N LYS A 77 -9.99 -16.43 -36.65
CA LYS A 77 -10.28 -17.57 -35.76
C LYS A 77 -9.71 -18.93 -36.23
N GLU A 78 -8.69 -18.93 -37.11
CA GLU A 78 -7.85 -20.09 -37.43
C GLU A 78 -6.46 -19.95 -36.80
N TYR A 79 -5.98 -21.04 -36.17
CA TYR A 79 -4.67 -21.11 -35.52
C TYR A 79 -3.84 -22.25 -36.12
N GLN A 80 -2.54 -22.02 -36.31
CA GLN A 80 -1.59 -23.01 -36.82
C GLN A 80 -0.42 -23.21 -35.84
N LEU A 81 -0.15 -24.47 -35.50
CA LEU A 81 0.98 -24.88 -34.66
C LEU A 81 2.04 -25.57 -35.52
N LYS A 82 3.31 -25.15 -35.42
CA LYS A 82 4.46 -25.80 -36.09
C LYS A 82 5.50 -26.27 -35.08
N ILE A 83 5.98 -27.50 -35.28
CA ILE A 83 7.02 -28.14 -34.45
C ILE A 83 8.14 -28.64 -35.37
N SER A 84 9.40 -28.28 -35.05
CA SER A 84 10.58 -28.68 -35.82
C SER A 84 11.64 -29.31 -34.90
N ALA A 85 12.12 -30.50 -35.29
CA ALA A 85 13.21 -31.21 -34.61
C ALA A 85 14.47 -31.25 -35.50
N ASP A 86 15.65 -31.36 -34.87
CA ASP A 86 17.00 -31.15 -35.44
C ASP A 86 17.43 -32.08 -36.61
N ASN A 87 16.50 -32.83 -37.20
CA ASN A 87 16.71 -33.67 -38.39
C ASN A 87 15.80 -33.30 -39.58
N HIS A 88 15.57 -32.01 -39.81
CA HIS A 88 14.88 -31.44 -41.00
C HIS A 88 13.47 -31.99 -41.29
N LYS A 89 12.67 -32.37 -40.28
CA LYS A 89 11.23 -32.66 -40.46
C LYS A 89 10.36 -31.74 -39.60
N THR A 90 9.49 -30.98 -40.26
CA THR A 90 8.50 -30.09 -39.65
C THR A 90 7.11 -30.73 -39.70
N LYS A 91 6.32 -30.64 -38.62
CA LYS A 91 4.90 -31.01 -38.57
C LYS A 91 4.02 -29.79 -38.27
N THR A 92 2.84 -29.73 -38.89
CA THR A 92 1.90 -28.59 -38.80
C THR A 92 0.49 -29.06 -38.45
N LEU A 93 -0.21 -28.37 -37.54
CA LEU A 93 -1.60 -28.66 -37.13
C LEU A 93 -2.46 -27.39 -37.20
N ASN A 94 -3.68 -27.49 -37.75
CA ASN A 94 -4.64 -26.38 -37.90
C ASN A 94 -5.94 -26.64 -37.10
N MET A 95 -6.53 -25.61 -36.48
CA MET A 95 -7.75 -25.73 -35.63
C MET A 95 -8.80 -24.63 -35.89
N GLN A 96 -10.11 -24.94 -35.72
CA GLN A 96 -11.26 -24.04 -35.94
C GLN A 96 -12.42 -24.35 -34.95
N LEU A 97 -13.17 -23.34 -34.47
CA LEU A 97 -14.25 -23.47 -33.43
C LEU A 97 -15.67 -23.15 -33.97
N ARG A 98 -16.73 -23.73 -33.40
CA ARG A 98 -18.17 -23.49 -33.74
C ARG A 98 -19.04 -23.10 -32.53
N GLU A 99 -20.11 -22.33 -32.78
CA GLU A 99 -20.97 -21.60 -31.82
C GLU A 99 -22.37 -22.24 -31.65
N ASP A 100 -22.61 -22.98 -30.57
CA ASP A 100 -23.98 -23.28 -30.07
C ASP A 100 -24.00 -24.22 -28.86
N SER A 101 -24.13 -23.66 -27.64
CA SER A 101 -24.81 -24.26 -26.46
C SER A 101 -24.75 -23.32 -25.24
N THR A 102 -25.88 -23.10 -24.56
CA THR A 102 -26.00 -22.25 -23.35
C THR A 102 -26.25 -23.09 -22.09
N MET A 103 -25.63 -22.71 -20.96
CA MET A 103 -25.88 -23.25 -19.61
C MET A 103 -25.89 -22.11 -18.59
N THR A 104 -26.88 -22.08 -17.69
CA THR A 104 -27.01 -21.07 -16.63
C THR A 104 -26.47 -21.63 -15.31
N VAL A 105 -25.56 -20.92 -14.64
CA VAL A 105 -25.03 -21.26 -13.31
C VAL A 105 -25.21 -20.07 -12.37
N ASN A 106 -25.93 -20.26 -11.27
CA ASN A 106 -26.01 -19.29 -10.16
C ASN A 106 -24.92 -19.64 -9.14
N LEU A 107 -23.97 -18.75 -8.92
CA LEU A 107 -22.95 -18.86 -7.86
C LEU A 107 -23.46 -18.16 -6.60
N GLU A 108 -24.16 -18.90 -5.75
CA GLU A 108 -24.20 -18.58 -4.32
C GLU A 108 -22.99 -19.28 -3.67
N GLN A 109 -22.15 -18.52 -2.98
CA GLN A 109 -21.23 -19.10 -2.00
C GLN A 109 -22.11 -19.71 -0.90
N LYS A 110 -22.35 -21.03 -0.97
CA LYS A 110 -23.24 -21.72 -0.03
C LYS A 110 -22.53 -21.84 1.32
N PHE A 111 -22.63 -20.81 2.15
CA PHE A 111 -22.38 -20.95 3.58
C PHE A 111 -23.29 -22.08 4.10
N LYS A 112 -22.71 -23.02 4.84
CA LYS A 112 -23.49 -24.09 5.46
C LYS A 112 -24.50 -23.44 6.40
N ASN A 113 -25.79 -23.67 6.16
CA ASN A 113 -26.81 -23.30 7.11
C ASN A 113 -26.64 -24.15 8.38
N LEU A 114 -26.41 -23.49 9.51
CA LEU A 114 -26.25 -24.14 10.80
C LEU A 114 -27.59 -24.55 11.41
N VAL A 115 -28.69 -23.98 10.90
CA VAL A 115 -30.06 -24.43 11.14
C VAL A 115 -30.40 -25.51 10.12
N GLU A 116 -30.82 -26.68 10.58
CA GLU A 116 -31.33 -27.77 9.75
C GLU A 116 -32.85 -27.62 9.52
N ASN A 117 -33.36 -28.12 8.39
CA ASN A 117 -34.78 -28.01 8.03
C ASN A 117 -35.35 -26.57 8.13
N GLY A 118 -34.54 -25.55 7.80
CA GLY A 118 -34.96 -24.14 7.80
C GLY A 118 -35.93 -23.76 6.69
N ASP A 119 -36.08 -24.62 5.68
CA ASP A 119 -37.09 -24.56 4.62
C ASP A 119 -38.38 -25.32 4.98
N PHE A 120 -38.45 -25.88 6.18
CA PHE A 120 -39.57 -26.66 6.70
C PHE A 120 -40.11 -27.73 5.74
N SER A 121 -39.26 -28.31 4.90
CA SER A 121 -39.59 -29.44 4.01
C SER A 121 -39.88 -30.73 4.79
N GLN A 122 -39.47 -30.80 6.06
CA GLN A 122 -39.73 -31.90 6.98
C GLN A 122 -40.62 -31.48 8.15
N LYS A 123 -41.34 -32.45 8.75
CA LYS A 123 -42.22 -32.20 9.90
C LYS A 123 -41.44 -31.72 11.13
N LEU A 124 -42.11 -30.99 12.02
CA LEU A 124 -41.58 -30.66 13.34
C LEU A 124 -41.34 -31.93 14.17
N SER A 125 -40.33 -31.86 15.03
CA SER A 125 -40.01 -32.92 15.98
C SER A 125 -41.03 -32.99 17.11
N ASP A 126 -41.40 -34.21 17.53
CA ASP A 126 -42.19 -34.46 18.73
C ASP A 126 -41.36 -34.30 20.03
N ALA A 127 -40.04 -34.10 19.91
CA ALA A 127 -39.14 -33.95 21.05
C ALA A 127 -39.45 -32.66 21.83
N GLN A 128 -39.68 -32.81 23.14
CA GLN A 128 -39.87 -31.68 24.06
C GLN A 128 -38.55 -31.34 24.76
N PRO A 129 -38.22 -30.05 24.98
CA PRO A 129 -37.07 -29.65 25.79
C PRO A 129 -37.20 -30.24 27.21
N GLN A 130 -36.14 -30.86 27.72
CA GLN A 130 -36.15 -31.38 29.10
C GLN A 130 -36.18 -30.23 30.13
N GLY A 131 -36.44 -30.50 31.41
CA GLY A 131 -36.57 -29.48 32.47
C GLY A 131 -35.33 -28.60 32.74
N ASN A 132 -34.22 -28.86 32.03
CA ASN A 132 -33.02 -28.03 31.95
C ASN A 132 -32.85 -27.37 30.56
N GLY A 133 -33.93 -27.32 29.77
CA GLY A 133 -34.03 -26.86 28.39
C GLY A 133 -33.13 -27.52 27.35
N LYS A 134 -32.43 -28.63 27.63
CA LYS A 134 -31.73 -29.37 26.57
C LYS A 134 -32.74 -30.02 25.62
N LEU A 135 -32.55 -29.79 24.31
CA LEU A 135 -33.16 -30.56 23.24
C LEU A 135 -32.22 -31.71 22.87
N ASP A 136 -32.74 -32.94 22.84
CA ASP A 136 -32.00 -34.12 22.40
C ASP A 136 -32.28 -34.46 20.91
N SER A 137 -32.91 -33.54 20.19
CA SER A 137 -33.20 -33.71 18.76
C SER A 137 -32.05 -33.18 17.92
N GLN A 138 -31.17 -34.05 17.45
CA GLN A 138 -30.20 -33.71 16.42
C GLN A 138 -30.94 -33.15 15.19
N GLY A 139 -30.91 -31.82 14.99
CA GLY A 139 -31.18 -31.22 13.68
C GLY A 139 -32.64 -31.05 13.24
N SER A 140 -33.62 -30.96 14.13
CA SER A 140 -35.02 -30.69 13.73
C SER A 140 -35.68 -29.65 14.62
N TRP A 141 -36.50 -28.77 14.02
CA TRP A 141 -37.30 -27.78 14.74
C TRP A 141 -38.29 -28.45 15.68
N ALA A 142 -38.31 -28.01 16.94
CA ALA A 142 -39.24 -28.44 17.96
C ALA A 142 -40.19 -27.30 18.33
N TYR A 143 -41.47 -27.63 18.43
CA TYR A 143 -42.49 -26.72 18.97
C TYR A 143 -42.67 -27.01 20.47
N HIS A 144 -42.68 -25.94 21.26
CA HIS A 144 -42.76 -26.03 22.71
C HIS A 144 -43.74 -25.00 23.28
N GLN A 145 -44.57 -25.47 24.21
CA GLN A 145 -45.55 -24.67 24.94
C GLN A 145 -45.47 -24.94 26.44
N ASN A 146 -45.37 -23.88 27.25
CA ASN A 146 -45.32 -23.92 28.71
C ASN A 146 -46.18 -22.81 29.33
N SER A 147 -46.32 -22.82 30.67
CA SER A 147 -46.78 -21.66 31.47
C SER A 147 -48.08 -21.00 30.98
N ASN A 148 -49.12 -21.82 30.76
CA ASN A 148 -50.46 -21.43 30.29
C ASN A 148 -50.55 -20.93 28.83
N GLY A 149 -49.46 -20.93 28.06
CA GLY A 149 -49.51 -20.68 26.61
C GLY A 149 -50.28 -21.78 25.87
N GLN A 150 -51.09 -21.38 24.89
CA GLN A 150 -51.84 -22.29 24.02
C GLN A 150 -51.59 -21.92 22.56
N ALA A 151 -50.89 -22.78 21.84
CA ALA A 151 -50.78 -22.66 20.40
C ALA A 151 -50.72 -24.03 19.71
N GLU A 152 -51.00 -24.03 18.41
CA GLU A 152 -50.82 -25.20 17.55
C GLU A 152 -49.76 -24.87 16.50
N ALA A 153 -48.75 -25.73 16.35
CA ALA A 153 -47.74 -25.60 15.30
C ALA A 153 -47.89 -26.73 14.28
N VAL A 154 -48.02 -26.38 13.01
CA VAL A 154 -48.11 -27.33 11.90
C VAL A 154 -47.23 -26.86 10.74
N ILE A 155 -46.67 -27.82 10.00
CA ILE A 155 -46.03 -27.51 8.72
C ILE A 155 -47.09 -27.61 7.63
N ASN A 156 -47.25 -26.53 6.86
CA ASN A 156 -48.18 -26.47 5.73
C ASN A 156 -47.50 -25.78 4.55
N ASN A 157 -47.55 -26.40 3.36
CA ASN A 157 -46.86 -25.95 2.15
C ASN A 157 -45.37 -25.58 2.37
N GLU A 158 -44.65 -26.41 3.13
CA GLU A 158 -43.23 -26.18 3.46
C GLU A 158 -43.00 -24.89 4.28
N GLN A 159 -44.00 -24.45 5.06
CA GLN A 159 -43.88 -23.31 5.99
C GLN A 159 -44.33 -23.73 7.39
N ALA A 160 -43.69 -23.18 8.43
CA ALA A 160 -44.16 -23.36 9.80
C ALA A 160 -45.29 -22.38 10.11
N GLU A 161 -46.49 -22.90 10.34
CA GLU A 161 -47.66 -22.14 10.81
C GLU A 161 -47.86 -22.33 12.31
N ILE A 162 -47.81 -21.23 13.08
CA ILE A 162 -48.00 -21.24 14.54
C ILE A 162 -49.25 -20.43 14.86
N LYS A 163 -50.30 -21.12 15.32
CA LYS A 163 -51.60 -20.54 15.67
C LYS A 163 -51.67 -20.31 17.17
N VAL A 164 -51.36 -19.10 17.61
CA VAL A 164 -51.36 -18.75 19.03
C VAL A 164 -52.76 -18.36 19.47
N ALA A 165 -53.38 -19.22 20.28
CA ALA A 165 -54.66 -18.96 20.93
C ALA A 165 -54.51 -18.18 22.24
N ASP A 166 -53.40 -18.40 22.97
CA ASP A 166 -52.99 -17.66 24.15
C ASP A 166 -51.45 -17.61 24.20
N SER A 167 -50.85 -16.43 24.28
CA SER A 167 -49.38 -16.28 24.33
C SER A 167 -48.79 -16.55 25.72
N GLY A 168 -49.62 -16.82 26.74
CA GLY A 168 -49.19 -17.23 28.07
C GLY A 168 -48.65 -16.08 28.93
N GLU A 169 -48.20 -16.42 30.15
CA GLU A 169 -47.78 -15.42 31.15
C GLU A 169 -46.37 -14.88 30.93
N ASN A 170 -45.53 -15.60 30.18
CA ASN A 170 -44.15 -15.23 29.89
C ASN A 170 -43.90 -15.16 28.38
N ALA A 171 -42.97 -14.29 27.96
CA ALA A 171 -42.59 -14.15 26.55
C ALA A 171 -42.14 -15.47 25.88
N TRP A 172 -41.59 -16.41 26.66
CA TRP A 172 -41.13 -17.72 26.23
C TRP A 172 -42.20 -18.82 26.31
N SER A 173 -43.47 -18.50 26.58
CA SER A 173 -44.49 -19.53 26.80
C SER A 173 -44.86 -20.31 25.54
N VAL A 174 -44.67 -19.73 24.35
CA VAL A 174 -44.90 -20.36 23.06
C VAL A 174 -43.67 -20.15 22.18
N GLN A 175 -43.00 -21.24 21.80
CA GLN A 175 -41.71 -21.19 21.13
C GLN A 175 -41.61 -22.18 19.96
N LEU A 176 -40.89 -21.77 18.92
CA LEU A 176 -40.35 -22.65 17.89
C LEU A 176 -38.83 -22.56 17.96
N LEU A 177 -38.16 -23.68 18.24
CA LEU A 177 -36.73 -23.67 18.55
C LEU A 177 -35.97 -24.86 17.97
N GLN A 178 -34.66 -24.68 17.76
CA GLN A 178 -33.76 -25.72 17.27
C GLN A 178 -32.41 -25.64 17.99
N GLY A 179 -31.86 -26.79 18.34
CA GLY A 179 -30.54 -26.97 18.93
C GLY A 179 -30.25 -28.46 19.18
N PRO A 180 -29.00 -28.85 19.46
CA PRO A 180 -27.83 -27.97 19.65
C PRO A 180 -27.25 -27.46 18.32
N ILE A 181 -26.86 -26.18 18.30
CA ILE A 181 -26.11 -25.52 17.22
C ILE A 181 -24.76 -25.10 17.80
N THR A 182 -23.66 -25.39 17.08
CA THR A 182 -22.34 -24.91 17.49
C THR A 182 -22.11 -23.49 17.01
N LEU A 183 -21.91 -22.57 17.95
CA LEU A 183 -21.47 -21.19 17.68
C LEU A 183 -20.04 -21.01 18.19
N GLU A 184 -19.16 -20.57 17.30
CA GLU A 184 -17.74 -20.35 17.59
C GLU A 184 -17.54 -18.93 18.08
N GLU A 185 -16.76 -18.79 19.15
CA GLU A 185 -16.34 -17.50 19.70
C GLU A 185 -15.75 -16.61 18.61
N SER A 186 -16.09 -15.32 18.64
CA SER A 186 -15.69 -14.29 17.68
C SER A 186 -16.11 -14.52 16.23
N ALA A 187 -16.81 -15.62 15.90
CA ALA A 187 -17.33 -15.82 14.57
C ALA A 187 -18.50 -14.86 14.30
N GLN A 188 -18.55 -14.34 13.08
CA GLN A 188 -19.69 -13.55 12.62
C GLN A 188 -20.73 -14.46 11.96
N TYR A 189 -21.97 -14.26 12.37
CA TYR A 189 -23.13 -14.99 11.89
C TYR A 189 -24.11 -14.05 11.22
N LYS A 190 -24.58 -14.44 10.03
CA LYS A 190 -25.71 -13.79 9.35
C LYS A 190 -26.96 -14.64 9.52
N VAL A 191 -28.01 -14.02 10.05
CA VAL A 191 -29.33 -14.64 10.16
C VAL A 191 -30.23 -14.08 9.06
N THR A 192 -30.97 -14.95 8.38
CA THR A 192 -32.05 -14.57 7.46
C THR A 192 -33.27 -15.45 7.69
N PHE A 193 -34.47 -14.90 7.68
CA PHE A 193 -35.71 -15.70 7.71
C PHE A 193 -36.86 -14.91 7.07
N GLU A 194 -37.91 -15.61 6.66
CA GLU A 194 -39.14 -15.01 6.20
C GLU A 194 -40.24 -15.17 7.24
N ALA A 195 -40.97 -14.09 7.54
CA ALA A 195 -42.07 -14.15 8.50
C ALA A 195 -43.22 -13.20 8.17
N LYS A 196 -44.44 -13.60 8.59
CA LYS A 196 -45.65 -12.77 8.66
C LYS A 196 -46.53 -13.18 9.83
N ALA A 197 -47.45 -12.30 10.19
CA ALA A 197 -48.57 -12.63 11.07
C ALA A 197 -49.88 -12.14 10.46
N ASP A 198 -50.98 -12.85 10.66
CA ASP A 198 -52.30 -12.49 10.10
C ASP A 198 -52.82 -11.12 10.55
N LYS A 199 -52.25 -10.56 11.61
CA LYS A 199 -52.39 -9.18 12.07
C LYS A 199 -51.05 -8.71 12.66
N LYS A 200 -50.92 -7.40 12.89
CA LYS A 200 -49.73 -6.80 13.53
C LYS A 200 -49.43 -7.54 14.84
N ALA A 201 -48.26 -8.17 14.89
CA ALA A 201 -47.83 -9.00 16.00
C ALA A 201 -46.30 -9.00 16.08
N ASP A 202 -45.78 -9.08 17.30
CA ASP A 202 -44.36 -9.10 17.59
C ASP A 202 -43.84 -10.54 17.61
N LEU A 203 -42.65 -10.70 17.08
CA LEU A 203 -41.86 -11.93 17.05
C LEU A 203 -40.51 -11.63 17.70
N HIS A 204 -40.20 -12.33 18.79
CA HIS A 204 -38.91 -12.20 19.45
C HIS A 204 -38.01 -13.35 19.02
N LEU A 205 -36.84 -13.04 18.45
CA LEU A 205 -35.83 -14.02 18.10
C LEU A 205 -34.74 -14.01 19.16
N LYS A 206 -34.39 -15.20 19.65
CA LYS A 206 -33.34 -15.40 20.64
C LYS A 206 -32.38 -16.50 20.21
N ILE A 207 -31.09 -16.22 20.31
CA ILE A 207 -30.00 -17.17 20.16
C ILE A 207 -29.25 -17.22 21.49
N GLY A 208 -29.08 -18.41 22.07
CA GLY A 208 -28.48 -18.55 23.39
C GLY A 208 -28.41 -19.99 23.88
N ALA A 209 -27.92 -20.21 25.10
CA ALA A 209 -27.85 -21.54 25.69
C ALA A 209 -28.12 -21.54 27.20
N ILE A 210 -28.23 -22.74 27.77
CA ILE A 210 -28.39 -22.93 29.22
C ILE A 210 -27.02 -23.16 29.83
N GLY A 211 -26.47 -22.10 30.41
CA GLY A 211 -25.23 -22.13 31.17
C GLY A 211 -25.39 -22.72 32.57
N THR A 212 -24.28 -22.86 33.29
CA THR A 212 -24.21 -23.47 34.64
C THR A 212 -24.97 -22.70 35.74
N ARG A 213 -25.41 -21.46 35.47
CA ARG A 213 -26.15 -20.58 36.41
C ARG A 213 -27.46 -20.00 35.85
N GLY A 214 -27.92 -20.41 34.67
CA GLY A 214 -29.10 -19.85 34.02
C GLY A 214 -28.92 -19.66 32.51
N TRP A 215 -29.93 -19.08 31.85
CA TRP A 215 -29.90 -18.80 30.41
C TRP A 215 -28.87 -17.71 30.07
N VAL A 216 -28.04 -17.96 29.06
CA VAL A 216 -27.09 -17.00 28.48
C VAL A 216 -27.58 -16.67 27.06
N GLY A 217 -27.88 -15.40 26.79
CA GLY A 217 -28.24 -14.92 25.45
C GLY A 217 -27.01 -14.46 24.67
N TYR A 218 -26.85 -14.92 23.44
CA TYR A 218 -25.81 -14.52 22.50
C TYR A 218 -26.29 -13.40 21.58
N HIS A 219 -27.57 -13.46 21.17
CA HIS A 219 -28.24 -12.38 20.45
C HIS A 219 -29.75 -12.45 20.70
N GLU A 220 -30.39 -11.30 20.86
CA GLU A 220 -31.83 -11.18 21.07
C GLU A 220 -32.35 -9.99 20.26
N GLN A 221 -33.43 -10.16 19.49
CA GLN A 221 -33.99 -9.08 18.68
C GLN A 221 -35.50 -9.25 18.46
N ASP A 222 -36.23 -8.14 18.62
CA ASP A 222 -37.67 -8.06 18.34
C ASP A 222 -37.94 -7.64 16.90
N PHE A 223 -38.95 -8.26 16.28
CA PHE A 223 -39.46 -7.95 14.95
C PHE A 223 -40.96 -7.72 14.99
N GLU A 224 -41.41 -6.57 14.48
CA GLU A 224 -42.83 -6.30 14.27
C GLU A 224 -43.26 -6.87 12.91
N LEU A 225 -44.16 -7.87 12.91
CA LEU A 225 -44.60 -8.53 11.69
C LEU A 225 -45.82 -7.85 11.06
N SER A 226 -45.82 -7.81 9.72
CA SER A 226 -46.99 -7.44 8.90
C SER A 226 -47.76 -8.66 8.39
N SER A 227 -48.92 -8.42 7.77
CA SER A 227 -49.72 -9.44 7.08
C SER A 227 -49.10 -9.97 5.78
N GLU A 228 -48.07 -9.29 5.26
CA GLU A 228 -47.28 -9.74 4.11
C GLU A 228 -46.04 -10.49 4.58
N LEU A 229 -45.71 -11.58 3.87
CA LEU A 229 -44.48 -12.34 4.10
C LEU A 229 -43.28 -11.49 3.68
N LYS A 230 -42.40 -11.20 4.64
CA LYS A 230 -41.20 -10.39 4.41
C LYS A 230 -39.96 -11.13 4.87
N THR A 231 -38.85 -10.86 4.20
CA THR A 231 -37.53 -11.34 4.59
C THR A 231 -36.92 -10.39 5.63
N TYR A 232 -36.46 -10.94 6.75
CA TYR A 232 -35.72 -10.27 7.80
C TYR A 232 -34.28 -10.78 7.81
N GLN A 233 -33.33 -9.89 8.07
CA GLN A 233 -31.91 -10.27 8.20
C GLN A 233 -31.18 -9.38 9.19
N PHE A 234 -30.20 -9.95 9.87
CA PHE A 234 -29.24 -9.23 10.72
C PHE A 234 -27.95 -10.04 10.85
N ASN A 235 -26.88 -9.37 11.28
CA ASN A 235 -25.62 -10.00 11.62
C ASN A 235 -25.40 -9.87 13.13
N PHE A 236 -24.77 -10.88 13.73
CA PHE A 236 -24.25 -10.78 15.09
C PHE A 236 -22.90 -11.48 15.20
N THR A 237 -22.10 -11.07 16.17
CA THR A 237 -20.81 -11.71 16.49
C THR A 237 -20.99 -12.49 17.78
N MET A 238 -20.50 -13.72 17.83
CA MET A 238 -20.53 -14.54 19.05
C MET A 238 -19.48 -13.99 20.02
N ASP A 239 -19.88 -13.17 20.98
CA ASP A 239 -18.98 -12.50 21.93
C ASP A 239 -18.67 -13.32 23.19
N GLN A 240 -19.18 -14.56 23.26
CA GLN A 240 -18.92 -15.53 24.32
C GLN A 240 -18.05 -16.69 23.82
N GLU A 241 -17.50 -17.48 24.75
CA GLU A 241 -16.76 -18.71 24.44
C GLU A 241 -17.57 -19.64 23.51
N THR A 242 -16.85 -20.39 22.67
CA THR A 242 -17.44 -21.33 21.70
C THR A 242 -18.41 -22.28 22.40
N ASP A 243 -19.68 -22.24 22.02
CA ASP A 243 -20.72 -23.06 22.62
C ASP A 243 -21.28 -24.09 21.62
N PRO A 244 -20.99 -25.39 21.82
CA PRO A 244 -21.55 -26.46 21.00
C PRO A 244 -23.01 -26.81 21.34
N GLN A 245 -23.67 -26.09 22.25
CA GLN A 245 -25.02 -26.37 22.76
C GLN A 245 -26.00 -25.19 22.59
N ALA A 246 -25.69 -24.21 21.74
CA ALA A 246 -26.57 -23.07 21.49
C ALA A 246 -27.91 -23.50 20.89
N ARG A 247 -28.95 -22.68 21.10
CA ARG A 247 -30.28 -22.81 20.52
C ARG A 247 -30.62 -21.57 19.73
N PHE A 248 -31.38 -21.76 18.66
CA PHE A 248 -32.01 -20.71 17.86
C PHE A 248 -33.51 -20.78 18.10
N GLU A 249 -34.14 -19.68 18.53
CA GLU A 249 -35.50 -19.66 19.03
C GLU A 249 -36.32 -18.49 18.48
N PHE A 250 -37.56 -18.78 18.10
CA PHE A 250 -38.61 -17.81 17.87
C PHE A 250 -39.64 -17.89 18.99
N TRP A 251 -39.96 -16.74 19.58
CA TRP A 251 -40.94 -16.58 20.66
C TRP A 251 -42.12 -15.76 20.14
N PHE A 252 -43.33 -16.28 20.32
CA PHE A 252 -44.55 -15.70 19.76
C PHE A 252 -45.31 -14.94 20.85
N LEU A 253 -45.24 -13.61 20.79
CA LEU A 253 -45.61 -12.76 21.93
C LEU A 253 -47.10 -12.37 21.97
N ASN A 254 -47.82 -12.51 20.86
CA ASN A 254 -49.22 -12.12 20.76
C ASN A 254 -50.10 -13.27 20.28
N GLN A 255 -51.40 -13.16 20.56
CA GLN A 255 -52.42 -14.06 20.00
C GLN A 255 -52.61 -13.77 18.51
N ALA A 256 -51.88 -14.44 17.62
CA ALA A 256 -51.95 -14.30 16.17
C ALA A 256 -51.59 -15.62 15.47
N ASN A 257 -51.84 -15.69 14.16
CA ASN A 257 -51.36 -16.78 13.32
C ASN A 257 -50.08 -16.35 12.63
N TYR A 258 -48.96 -16.95 13.02
CA TYR A 258 -47.64 -16.66 12.49
C TYR A 258 -47.28 -17.67 11.39
N THR A 259 -46.55 -17.20 10.38
CA THR A 259 -45.90 -18.05 9.39
C THR A 259 -44.42 -17.73 9.39
N ILE A 260 -43.56 -18.76 9.49
CA ILE A 260 -42.10 -18.65 9.40
C ILE A 260 -41.61 -19.60 8.31
N ASP A 261 -40.67 -19.13 7.50
CA ASP A 261 -40.06 -19.89 6.40
C ASP A 261 -38.61 -19.44 6.15
N ASN A 262 -37.84 -20.21 5.37
CA ASN A 262 -36.52 -19.87 4.86
C ASN A 262 -35.50 -19.42 5.92
N VAL A 263 -35.50 -20.08 7.08
CA VAL A 263 -34.61 -19.75 8.21
C VAL A 263 -33.18 -20.19 7.92
N LYS A 264 -32.26 -19.25 7.92
CA LYS A 264 -30.83 -19.48 7.75
C LYS A 264 -30.04 -18.80 8.85
N LEU A 265 -29.09 -19.55 9.41
CA LEU A 265 -28.02 -19.07 10.27
C LEU A 265 -26.71 -19.45 9.59
N LEU A 266 -26.07 -18.47 8.96
CA LEU A 266 -24.88 -18.66 8.14
C LEU A 266 -23.67 -18.14 8.91
N LYS A 267 -22.66 -18.98 9.10
CA LYS A 267 -21.35 -18.52 9.56
C LYS A 267 -20.65 -17.81 8.40
N VAL A 268 -20.58 -16.49 8.45
CA VAL A 268 -20.05 -15.67 7.34
C VAL A 268 -18.57 -15.33 7.52
N GLN A 269 -18.07 -15.42 8.75
CA GLN A 269 -16.66 -15.28 9.08
C GLN A 269 -16.31 -16.27 10.19
N SER A 270 -15.20 -17.01 10.07
CA SER A 270 -14.67 -17.79 11.19
C SER A 270 -14.19 -16.89 12.30
N GLY A 271 -14.48 -17.26 13.54
CA GLY A 271 -13.91 -16.56 14.67
C GLY A 271 -12.41 -16.77 14.63
N SER A 272 -11.67 -15.69 14.42
CA SER A 272 -10.33 -15.65 14.98
C SER A 272 -10.54 -15.79 16.47
N GLN A 273 -9.94 -16.79 17.12
CA GLN A 273 -9.80 -16.69 18.57
C GLN A 273 -9.18 -15.31 18.82
N ASN A 274 -9.93 -14.41 19.46
CA ASN A 274 -9.32 -13.39 20.27
C ASN A 274 -8.66 -14.15 21.44
N LYS A 275 -7.56 -14.85 21.14
CA LYS A 275 -6.38 -14.73 21.98
C LYS A 275 -6.27 -13.25 22.24
N ASP A 276 -6.20 -12.90 23.51
CA ASP A 276 -5.99 -11.55 24.01
C ASP A 276 -5.42 -10.59 22.95
N LYS A 277 -5.74 -9.30 23.08
CA LYS A 277 -4.79 -8.24 22.68
C LYS A 277 -3.43 -8.33 23.43
N ASN A 278 -2.98 -9.53 23.79
CA ASN A 278 -1.67 -10.00 24.12
C ASN A 278 -1.47 -11.37 23.43
N GLN A 279 -0.62 -11.37 22.41
CA GLN A 279 -0.04 -12.54 21.77
C GLN A 279 -1.00 -13.39 20.89
N VAL A 280 -1.25 -12.89 19.68
CA VAL A 280 -0.96 -13.74 18.51
C VAL A 280 0.43 -14.31 18.77
N GLU A 281 0.60 -15.62 18.63
CA GLU A 281 1.93 -16.19 18.64
C GLU A 281 2.61 -15.69 17.36
N ILE A 282 3.19 -14.49 17.41
CA ILE A 282 3.99 -13.91 16.33
C ILE A 282 5.33 -14.64 16.43
N LYS A 283 5.31 -15.93 16.08
CA LYS A 283 6.51 -16.74 16.05
C LYS A 283 7.21 -16.46 14.74
N SER A 284 8.48 -16.12 14.85
CA SER A 284 9.32 -15.92 13.69
C SER A 284 9.52 -17.24 12.92
N GLY A 285 10.16 -17.21 11.76
CA GLY A 285 10.72 -18.44 11.18
C GLY A 285 11.98 -18.89 11.93
N GLU A 286 12.38 -20.14 11.73
CA GLU A 286 13.41 -20.83 12.50
C GLU A 286 14.80 -20.18 12.39
N ILE A 287 15.57 -20.18 13.47
CA ILE A 287 16.99 -19.75 13.47
C ILE A 287 17.98 -20.93 13.44
N ILE A 288 17.48 -22.16 13.49
CA ILE A 288 18.26 -23.39 13.33
C ILE A 288 18.54 -23.64 11.85
N THR A 289 19.74 -24.14 11.55
CA THR A 289 20.09 -24.57 10.20
C THR A 289 19.70 -26.04 10.00
N ASN A 290 18.99 -26.35 8.91
CA ASN A 290 18.69 -27.73 8.49
C ASN A 290 18.05 -28.56 9.63
N GLY A 291 17.06 -27.99 10.32
CA GLY A 291 16.33 -28.64 11.41
C GLY A 291 15.46 -29.82 10.97
N SER A 292 15.01 -29.80 9.71
CA SER A 292 14.28 -30.88 9.04
C SER A 292 15.17 -31.97 8.45
N PHE A 293 16.50 -31.81 8.54
CA PHE A 293 17.49 -32.76 8.01
C PHE A 293 17.34 -33.18 6.54
N ALA A 294 16.62 -32.39 5.73
CA ALA A 294 16.49 -32.57 4.28
C ALA A 294 17.85 -32.50 3.55
N ASN A 295 18.84 -31.80 4.13
CA ASN A 295 20.20 -31.68 3.61
C ASN A 295 21.20 -32.51 4.42
N GLU A 296 20.85 -33.76 4.71
CA GLU A 296 21.66 -34.67 5.53
C GLU A 296 21.98 -34.07 6.91
N THR A 297 23.17 -34.32 7.47
CA THR A 297 23.61 -33.76 8.76
C THR A 297 24.29 -32.38 8.61
N THR A 298 24.11 -31.69 7.49
CA THR A 298 24.74 -30.38 7.25
C THR A 298 24.41 -29.41 8.39
N GLY A 299 25.44 -28.80 9.00
CA GLY A 299 25.29 -27.88 10.13
C GLY A 299 25.18 -28.55 11.51
N TRP A 300 25.11 -29.88 11.56
CA TRP A 300 25.02 -30.66 12.80
C TRP A 300 26.30 -31.47 13.04
N GLY A 301 26.76 -31.49 14.28
CA GLY A 301 27.91 -32.25 14.71
C GLY A 301 27.57 -33.22 15.84
N SER A 302 28.51 -34.11 16.14
CA SER A 302 28.45 -34.98 17.30
C SER A 302 29.74 -34.91 18.12
N ASP A 303 29.66 -35.34 19.37
CA ASP A 303 30.80 -35.51 20.26
C ASP A 303 30.57 -36.73 21.15
N GLY A 304 31.63 -37.45 21.52
CA GLY A 304 31.58 -38.76 22.16
C GLY A 304 31.46 -39.95 21.19
N ASP A 305 31.12 -41.12 21.75
CA ASP A 305 31.06 -42.39 21.02
C ASP A 305 29.67 -42.60 20.41
N ILE A 306 29.39 -41.85 19.33
CA ILE A 306 28.12 -41.81 18.62
C ILE A 306 28.34 -41.54 17.13
N ASP A 307 27.62 -42.26 16.29
CA ASP A 307 27.59 -42.04 14.86
C ASP A 307 26.29 -41.31 14.47
N ILE A 308 26.39 -40.25 13.67
CA ILE A 308 25.22 -39.54 13.14
C ILE A 308 25.14 -39.70 11.62
N ALA A 309 23.94 -39.94 11.14
CA ALA A 309 23.59 -39.99 9.71
C ALA A 309 22.15 -39.51 9.53
N THR A 310 21.68 -39.40 8.30
CA THR A 310 20.25 -39.23 8.04
C THR A 310 19.62 -40.52 7.52
N GLN A 311 18.37 -40.75 7.91
CA GLN A 311 17.55 -41.85 7.40
C GLN A 311 16.13 -41.33 7.20
N SER A 312 15.63 -41.39 5.96
CA SER A 312 14.30 -40.88 5.61
C SER A 312 14.09 -39.41 6.01
N GLU A 313 15.10 -38.57 5.75
CA GLU A 313 15.11 -37.14 6.13
C GLU A 313 15.05 -36.88 7.64
N GLN A 314 15.39 -37.86 8.48
CA GLN A 314 15.51 -37.69 9.94
C GLN A 314 16.95 -37.90 10.37
N LEU A 315 17.43 -37.15 11.36
CA LEU A 315 18.74 -37.41 11.97
C LEU A 315 18.65 -38.70 12.79
N LYS A 316 19.51 -39.66 12.44
CA LYS A 316 19.72 -40.91 13.16
C LYS A 316 21.04 -40.82 13.93
N ALA A 317 20.95 -40.95 15.25
CA ALA A 317 22.10 -40.96 16.15
C ALA A 317 22.25 -42.36 16.78
N GLU A 318 23.25 -43.11 16.34
CA GLU A 318 23.57 -44.46 16.81
C GLU A 318 24.59 -44.39 17.96
N ILE A 319 24.14 -44.73 19.17
CA ILE A 319 24.95 -44.60 20.37
C ILE A 319 25.74 -45.88 20.58
N ASN A 320 27.03 -45.81 20.32
CA ASN A 320 27.96 -46.91 20.48
C ASN A 320 28.31 -47.14 21.96
N LYS A 321 28.45 -46.05 22.74
CA LYS A 321 28.72 -46.11 24.17
C LYS A 321 28.19 -44.90 24.93
N ILE A 322 27.46 -45.14 26.02
CA ILE A 322 26.80 -44.10 26.85
C ILE A 322 27.80 -43.21 27.61
N GLY A 323 28.96 -43.76 28.01
CA GLY A 323 29.93 -43.03 28.84
C GLY A 323 29.47 -42.83 30.29
N ASP A 324 30.21 -42.01 31.04
CA ASP A 324 29.98 -41.74 32.48
C ASP A 324 29.29 -40.38 32.75
N ASN A 325 29.19 -39.51 31.73
CA ASN A 325 28.69 -38.15 31.86
C ASN A 325 27.38 -37.97 31.10
N PRO A 326 26.46 -37.08 31.56
CA PRO A 326 25.20 -36.83 30.86
C PRO A 326 25.39 -36.15 29.50
N TYR A 327 26.37 -35.25 29.37
CA TYR A 327 26.60 -34.40 28.21
C TYR A 327 27.39 -35.04 27.05
N THR A 328 27.78 -36.31 27.16
CA THR A 328 28.46 -37.05 26.09
C THR A 328 28.10 -38.55 26.13
N PRO A 329 27.76 -39.20 25.01
CA PRO A 329 27.72 -38.64 23.66
C PRO A 329 26.60 -37.62 23.44
N GLN A 330 26.74 -36.78 22.42
CA GLN A 330 25.82 -35.68 22.11
C GLN A 330 25.71 -35.42 20.61
N VAL A 331 24.58 -34.85 20.19
CA VAL A 331 24.37 -34.23 18.88
C VAL A 331 24.17 -32.74 19.10
N ASN A 332 24.78 -31.87 18.28
CA ASN A 332 24.77 -30.44 18.54
C ASN A 332 24.82 -29.59 17.27
N GLN A 333 24.36 -28.34 17.41
CA GLN A 333 24.51 -27.28 16.42
C GLN A 333 25.06 -26.02 17.12
N ARG A 334 25.98 -25.31 16.45
CA ARG A 334 26.60 -24.05 16.91
C ARG A 334 26.27 -22.89 15.95
N GLY A 335 26.69 -21.67 16.29
CA GLY A 335 26.40 -20.49 15.46
C GLY A 335 24.97 -19.97 15.61
N ILE A 336 24.28 -20.32 16.70
CA ILE A 336 22.89 -19.90 16.93
C ILE A 336 22.91 -18.52 17.58
N LYS A 337 22.26 -17.53 16.95
CA LYS A 337 22.19 -16.19 17.50
C LYS A 337 21.05 -16.03 18.50
N MET A 338 21.40 -15.64 19.72
CA MET A 338 20.48 -15.41 20.83
C MET A 338 20.57 -13.94 21.25
N VAL A 339 19.43 -13.28 21.41
CA VAL A 339 19.31 -11.85 21.70
C VAL A 339 18.71 -11.65 23.08
N GLU A 340 19.34 -10.78 23.87
CA GLU A 340 18.92 -10.48 25.23
C GLU A 340 17.46 -10.01 25.31
N GLY A 341 16.74 -10.54 26.29
CA GLY A 341 15.35 -10.20 26.60
C GLY A 341 14.35 -10.67 25.55
N ILE A 342 14.70 -11.61 24.68
CA ILE A 342 13.77 -12.28 23.76
C ILE A 342 13.40 -13.66 24.31
N THR A 343 12.12 -13.99 24.24
CA THR A 343 11.61 -15.34 24.52
C THR A 343 11.74 -16.19 23.27
N TYR A 344 12.21 -17.41 23.41
CA TYR A 344 12.37 -18.38 22.34
C TYR A 344 11.59 -19.64 22.65
N GLU A 345 10.88 -20.16 21.66
CA GLU A 345 10.38 -21.53 21.67
C GLU A 345 11.39 -22.46 21.00
N VAL A 346 11.68 -23.59 21.64
CA VAL A 346 12.41 -24.71 21.06
C VAL A 346 11.44 -25.86 20.86
N SER A 347 11.36 -26.41 19.64
CA SER A 347 10.54 -27.59 19.33
C SER A 347 11.36 -28.64 18.58
N PHE A 348 11.07 -29.92 18.77
CA PHE A 348 11.69 -31.02 18.02
C PHE A 348 10.85 -32.29 18.10
N ASN A 349 10.92 -33.11 17.06
CA ASN A 349 10.39 -34.46 17.05
C ASN A 349 11.50 -35.44 17.44
N ALA A 350 11.23 -36.37 18.35
CA ALA A 350 12.20 -37.40 18.71
C ALA A 350 11.57 -38.73 19.14
N LYS A 351 12.29 -39.82 18.86
CA LYS A 351 12.07 -41.16 19.40
C LYS A 351 13.37 -41.92 19.62
N ALA A 352 13.29 -43.02 20.34
CA ALA A 352 14.41 -43.94 20.54
C ALA A 352 13.93 -45.39 20.44
N ASP A 353 14.72 -46.26 19.80
CA ASP A 353 14.36 -47.68 19.61
C ASP A 353 14.08 -48.37 20.96
N GLU A 354 14.84 -47.99 21.99
CA GLU A 354 14.58 -48.31 23.39
C GLU A 354 14.26 -47.05 24.18
N SER A 355 13.24 -47.13 25.06
CA SER A 355 12.84 -45.97 25.88
C SER A 355 14.01 -45.48 26.73
N ARG A 356 14.30 -44.19 26.65
CA ARG A 356 15.43 -43.58 27.33
C ARG A 356 15.19 -42.11 27.64
N LYS A 357 16.06 -41.50 28.44
CA LYS A 357 16.09 -40.04 28.65
C LYS A 357 17.06 -39.37 27.69
N MET A 358 16.74 -38.14 27.33
CA MET A 358 17.57 -37.22 26.56
C MET A 358 17.51 -35.86 27.22
N ASN A 359 18.66 -35.22 27.35
CA ASN A 359 18.78 -33.86 27.85
C ASN A 359 18.86 -32.90 26.66
N VAL A 360 18.27 -31.72 26.77
CA VAL A 360 18.43 -30.62 25.82
C VAL A 360 19.04 -29.43 26.54
N ALA A 361 20.17 -28.94 26.03
CA ALA A 361 20.89 -27.80 26.56
C ALA A 361 21.10 -26.75 25.46
N LEU A 362 20.95 -25.47 25.81
CA LEU A 362 21.22 -24.34 24.93
C LEU A 362 21.93 -23.24 25.71
N GLY A 363 23.06 -22.77 25.19
CA GLY A 363 23.96 -21.96 26.00
C GLY A 363 25.26 -21.56 25.29
N LYS A 364 26.07 -20.77 25.99
CA LYS A 364 27.36 -20.28 25.52
C LYS A 364 28.50 -21.18 25.97
N PRO A 365 29.20 -21.84 25.04
CA PRO A 365 30.44 -22.54 25.37
C PRO A 365 31.53 -21.53 25.75
N LEU A 366 32.30 -21.86 26.79
CA LEU A 366 33.42 -21.05 27.28
C LEU A 366 34.75 -21.79 27.09
N THR A 367 35.85 -21.04 27.09
CA THR A 367 37.21 -21.57 26.92
C THR A 367 37.91 -21.89 28.24
N GLU A 368 37.28 -21.59 29.37
CA GLU A 368 37.76 -21.84 30.72
C GLU A 368 36.58 -22.06 31.68
N ASP A 369 36.84 -22.51 32.91
CA ASP A 369 35.81 -22.84 33.90
C ASP A 369 35.06 -21.57 34.40
N PRO A 370 33.71 -21.58 34.47
CA PRO A 370 32.81 -22.64 34.03
C PRO A 370 32.80 -22.78 32.51
N TRP A 371 32.92 -24.00 31.98
CA TRP A 371 33.09 -24.24 30.53
C TRP A 371 31.83 -24.00 29.69
N TYR A 372 30.72 -23.64 30.31
CA TYR A 372 29.41 -23.44 29.67
C TYR A 372 28.53 -22.51 30.52
N ILE A 373 27.87 -21.56 29.88
CA ILE A 373 26.79 -20.75 30.46
C ILE A 373 25.47 -21.28 29.89
N ASP A 374 24.60 -21.78 30.76
CA ASP A 374 23.28 -22.30 30.39
C ASP A 374 22.26 -21.16 30.23
N TYR A 375 21.60 -21.07 29.08
CA TYR A 375 20.60 -20.03 28.80
C TYR A 375 19.19 -20.45 29.20
N ILE A 376 18.93 -21.74 29.34
CA ILE A 376 17.60 -22.28 29.67
C ILE A 376 17.41 -22.47 31.19
N GLY A 377 18.38 -22.00 31.99
CA GLY A 377 18.38 -22.01 33.45
C GLY A 377 18.66 -23.37 34.10
N GLN A 378 18.10 -24.46 33.54
CA GLN A 378 18.49 -25.85 33.78
C GLN A 378 18.23 -26.69 32.53
N THR A 379 19.12 -27.64 32.25
CA THR A 379 18.96 -28.65 31.19
C THR A 379 17.58 -29.33 31.24
N GLN A 380 16.85 -29.30 30.13
CA GLN A 380 15.53 -29.93 30.04
C GLN A 380 15.66 -31.42 29.75
N THR A 381 15.10 -32.28 30.61
CA THR A 381 15.15 -33.74 30.42
C THR A 381 13.84 -34.27 29.86
N PHE A 382 13.90 -34.93 28.70
CA PHE A 382 12.77 -35.55 28.02
C PHE A 382 12.87 -37.07 28.05
N LYS A 383 11.72 -37.75 28.16
CA LYS A 383 11.64 -39.21 28.06
C LYS A 383 11.24 -39.61 26.64
N LEU A 384 12.18 -40.19 25.91
CA LEU A 384 11.96 -40.76 24.59
C LEU A 384 11.34 -42.16 24.68
N THR A 385 10.48 -42.46 23.72
CA THR A 385 9.82 -43.74 23.52
C THR A 385 10.06 -44.24 22.09
N PRO A 386 9.73 -45.49 21.74
CA PRO A 386 9.78 -45.97 20.35
C PRO A 386 8.82 -45.26 19.39
N GLU A 387 7.83 -44.54 19.92
CA GLU A 387 6.94 -43.68 19.14
C GLU A 387 7.53 -42.28 19.00
N MET A 388 7.47 -41.74 17.77
CA MET A 388 7.83 -40.35 17.47
C MET A 388 6.88 -39.41 18.19
N LYS A 389 7.43 -38.45 18.93
CA LYS A 389 6.68 -37.43 19.65
C LYS A 389 7.31 -36.07 19.43
N ASN A 390 6.46 -35.06 19.41
CA ASN A 390 6.88 -33.67 19.47
C ASN A 390 7.14 -33.27 20.92
N TYR A 391 8.23 -32.54 21.15
CA TYR A 391 8.59 -31.94 22.42
C TYR A 391 8.84 -30.45 22.19
N GLN A 392 8.37 -29.62 23.12
CA GLN A 392 8.55 -28.17 23.06
C GLN A 392 8.77 -27.58 24.45
N PHE A 393 9.51 -26.48 24.52
CA PHE A 393 9.65 -25.66 25.71
C PHE A 393 10.05 -24.23 25.33
N GLU A 394 9.81 -23.29 26.24
CA GLU A 394 10.16 -21.88 26.06
C GLU A 394 11.17 -21.43 27.10
N PHE A 395 11.97 -20.44 26.75
CA PHE A 395 12.82 -19.72 27.70
C PHE A 395 13.06 -18.28 27.24
N THR A 396 13.33 -17.39 28.18
CA THR A 396 13.73 -16.01 27.89
C THR A 396 15.24 -15.87 28.04
N MET A 397 15.90 -15.35 27.00
CA MET A 397 17.33 -15.06 27.04
C MET A 397 17.58 -13.92 28.04
N THR A 398 18.25 -14.21 29.16
CA THR A 398 18.55 -13.23 30.23
C THR A 398 20.00 -12.81 30.27
N GLU A 399 20.86 -13.48 29.50
CA GLU A 399 22.26 -13.14 29.32
C GLU A 399 22.45 -12.17 28.15
N GLU A 400 23.63 -11.53 28.09
CA GLU A 400 24.01 -10.65 26.98
C GLU A 400 23.93 -11.38 25.63
N SER A 401 23.46 -10.68 24.60
CA SER A 401 23.32 -11.20 23.23
C SER A 401 24.60 -11.91 22.75
N TYR A 402 24.45 -13.08 22.12
CA TYR A 402 25.56 -13.93 21.70
C TYR A 402 25.27 -14.61 20.36
N ASP A 403 26.24 -14.64 19.46
CA ASP A 403 26.08 -15.10 18.07
C ASP A 403 26.54 -16.54 17.80
N ASP A 404 27.17 -17.21 18.78
CA ASP A 404 27.66 -18.59 18.66
C ASP A 404 27.12 -19.52 19.76
N ALA A 405 25.84 -19.38 20.10
CA ALA A 405 25.21 -20.28 21.05
C ALA A 405 25.16 -21.72 20.50
N LYS A 406 25.18 -22.69 21.40
CA LYS A 406 25.23 -24.12 21.10
C LYS A 406 23.96 -24.81 21.62
N LEU A 407 23.14 -25.35 20.70
CA LEU A 407 22.08 -26.30 21.01
C LEU A 407 22.67 -27.70 21.06
N THR A 408 22.34 -28.46 22.11
CA THR A 408 22.87 -29.80 22.34
C THR A 408 21.75 -30.76 22.76
N PHE A 409 21.64 -31.88 22.05
CA PHE A 409 20.93 -33.08 22.48
C PHE A 409 21.93 -34.01 23.16
N GLU A 410 21.88 -34.02 24.48
CA GLU A 410 22.77 -34.79 25.35
C GLU A 410 22.21 -36.22 25.53
N LEU A 411 23.00 -37.19 25.09
CA LEU A 411 22.61 -38.59 24.96
C LEU A 411 23.47 -39.52 25.84
N GLY A 412 24.18 -38.98 26.83
CA GLY A 412 25.02 -39.70 27.77
C GLY A 412 24.30 -40.35 28.94
N GLN A 413 25.00 -40.47 30.07
CA GLN A 413 24.51 -41.09 31.30
C GLN A 413 23.61 -40.13 32.10
N ILE A 414 22.29 -40.30 31.98
CA ILE A 414 21.24 -39.53 32.65
C ILE A 414 20.55 -40.46 33.66
N ALA A 415 20.41 -40.00 34.91
CA ALA A 415 19.95 -40.83 36.02
C ALA A 415 18.62 -41.56 35.70
N GLU A 416 18.59 -42.89 35.96
CA GLU A 416 17.43 -43.77 35.84
C GLU A 416 16.79 -43.86 34.43
N GLY A 417 17.58 -43.84 33.34
CA GLY A 417 17.02 -44.05 32.01
C GLY A 417 17.94 -43.96 30.79
N SER A 418 19.23 -44.28 30.88
CA SER A 418 20.14 -44.30 29.71
C SER A 418 20.30 -45.69 29.13
N ALA A 419 20.09 -45.83 27.82
CA ALA A 419 20.34 -47.03 27.04
C ALA A 419 21.16 -46.68 25.79
N ALA A 420 22.11 -47.54 25.43
CA ALA A 420 22.81 -47.45 24.15
C ALA A 420 21.86 -47.95 23.07
N THR A 421 21.24 -47.01 22.36
CA THR A 421 20.16 -47.27 21.41
C THR A 421 20.23 -46.24 20.29
N THR A 422 19.48 -46.46 19.22
CA THR A 422 19.31 -45.46 18.17
C THR A 422 18.34 -44.39 18.65
N VAL A 423 18.70 -43.13 18.47
CA VAL A 423 17.78 -41.99 18.62
C VAL A 423 17.53 -41.39 17.25
N GLN A 424 16.27 -41.10 16.94
CA GLN A 424 15.89 -40.35 15.75
C GLN A 424 15.36 -38.98 16.19
N ILE A 425 15.87 -37.92 15.57
CA ILE A 425 15.52 -36.52 15.80
C ILE A 425 15.12 -35.89 14.47
N ASP A 426 14.07 -35.10 14.47
CA ASP A 426 13.52 -34.44 13.29
C ASP A 426 12.85 -33.11 13.66
N ASP A 427 12.59 -32.26 12.66
CA ASP A 427 11.88 -30.98 12.78
C ASP A 427 12.36 -30.11 13.97
N VAL A 428 13.68 -29.94 14.11
CA VAL A 428 14.24 -29.12 15.20
C VAL A 428 14.12 -27.64 14.87
N THR A 429 13.37 -26.91 15.69
CA THR A 429 13.15 -25.48 15.53
C THR A 429 13.61 -24.71 16.78
N ILE A 430 14.14 -23.52 16.55
CA ILE A 430 14.23 -22.46 17.57
C ILE A 430 13.64 -21.22 16.94
N THR A 431 12.69 -20.61 17.63
CA THR A 431 11.91 -19.51 17.09
C THR A 431 11.76 -18.41 18.13
N PRO A 432 12.26 -17.18 17.88
CA PRO A 432 11.94 -16.05 18.74
C PRO A 432 10.45 -15.70 18.67
N ASP A 433 9.90 -15.39 19.84
CA ASP A 433 8.62 -14.71 19.99
C ASP A 433 8.80 -13.24 19.63
N LEU A 434 8.13 -12.80 18.56
CA LEU A 434 8.14 -11.42 18.07
C LEU A 434 7.05 -10.56 18.72
N SER A 435 6.35 -11.05 19.74
CA SER A 435 5.34 -10.26 20.47
C SER A 435 5.88 -8.95 21.04
N PHE A 436 7.20 -8.83 21.22
CA PHE A 436 7.86 -7.58 21.61
C PHE A 436 7.68 -6.45 20.59
N TYR A 437 7.33 -6.73 19.33
CA TYR A 437 6.97 -5.70 18.35
C TYR A 437 5.80 -4.85 18.83
N ASN A 438 4.83 -5.48 19.50
CA ASN A 438 3.62 -4.84 20.01
C ASN A 438 3.67 -4.57 21.52
N ASN A 439 4.84 -4.71 22.14
CA ASN A 439 4.99 -4.44 23.56
C ASN A 439 5.13 -2.93 23.82
N GLY A 440 4.02 -2.28 24.18
CA GLY A 440 3.98 -0.85 24.51
C GLY A 440 4.78 -0.43 25.75
N GLN A 441 5.40 -1.37 26.48
CA GLN A 441 6.37 -1.05 27.54
C GLN A 441 7.77 -0.74 26.99
N LEU A 442 8.08 -1.18 25.76
CA LEU A 442 9.34 -0.90 25.09
C LEU A 442 9.22 0.35 24.22
N SER A 443 10.26 1.18 24.20
CA SER A 443 10.37 2.27 23.24
C SER A 443 10.46 1.72 21.81
N ILE A 444 10.22 2.57 20.80
CA ILE A 444 10.44 2.17 19.40
C ILE A 444 11.91 1.77 19.20
N GLU A 445 12.85 2.52 19.77
CA GLU A 445 14.28 2.25 19.69
C GLU A 445 14.65 0.88 20.30
N GLU A 446 14.10 0.54 21.47
CA GLU A 446 14.35 -0.77 22.10
C GLU A 446 13.80 -1.93 21.24
N ARG A 447 12.63 -1.76 20.62
CA ARG A 447 12.05 -2.74 19.69
C ARG A 447 12.89 -2.88 18.42
N VAL A 448 13.32 -1.76 17.84
CA VAL A 448 14.19 -1.70 16.66
C VAL A 448 15.54 -2.38 16.92
N ASP A 449 16.16 -2.13 18.07
CA ASP A 449 17.46 -2.69 18.41
C ASP A 449 17.41 -4.22 18.50
N LYS A 450 16.37 -4.76 19.13
CA LYS A 450 16.11 -6.22 19.16
C LYS A 450 15.93 -6.80 17.75
N ILE A 451 15.17 -6.14 16.87
CA ILE A 451 15.01 -6.57 15.47
C ILE A 451 16.36 -6.59 14.75
N VAL A 452 17.12 -5.49 14.81
CA VAL A 452 18.41 -5.36 14.11
C VAL A 452 19.42 -6.40 14.61
N GLU A 453 19.36 -6.78 15.88
CA GLU A 453 20.18 -7.87 16.41
C GLU A 453 19.76 -9.24 15.86
N LEU A 454 18.46 -9.51 15.75
CA LEU A 454 17.95 -10.75 15.17
C LEU A 454 18.23 -10.88 13.67
N MET A 455 18.32 -9.77 12.93
CA MET A 455 18.51 -9.78 11.48
C MET A 455 19.88 -10.30 11.03
N THR A 456 19.84 -11.12 9.98
CA THR A 456 21.00 -11.48 9.15
C THR A 456 21.46 -10.29 8.31
N LEU A 457 22.65 -10.40 7.69
CA LEU A 457 23.12 -9.38 6.76
C LEU A 457 22.21 -9.24 5.53
N ASP A 458 21.65 -10.34 5.03
CA ASP A 458 20.79 -10.32 3.83
C ASP A 458 19.47 -9.61 4.10
N GLU A 459 18.85 -9.82 5.26
CA GLU A 459 17.66 -9.08 5.68
C GLU A 459 17.96 -7.59 5.86
N LYS A 460 19.13 -7.24 6.40
CA LYS A 460 19.53 -5.83 6.55
C LYS A 460 19.71 -5.13 5.22
N ILE A 461 20.37 -5.78 4.27
CA ILE A 461 20.54 -5.26 2.91
C ILE A 461 19.19 -5.18 2.19
N GLY A 462 18.32 -6.19 2.37
CA GLY A 462 16.96 -6.17 1.87
C GLY A 462 16.17 -4.96 2.37
N GLN A 463 16.27 -4.63 3.67
CA GLN A 463 15.65 -3.43 4.24
C GLN A 463 16.12 -2.12 3.59
N MET A 464 17.38 -2.06 3.16
CA MET A 464 17.98 -0.89 2.49
C MET A 464 17.67 -0.79 0.99
N THR A 465 16.92 -1.75 0.43
CA THR A 465 16.71 -1.86 -1.02
C THR A 465 15.26 -1.53 -1.39
N GLN A 466 15.08 -0.63 -2.36
CA GLN A 466 13.77 -0.23 -2.88
C GLN A 466 13.70 -0.44 -4.42
N PRO A 467 13.23 -1.61 -4.87
CA PRO A 467 12.87 -1.85 -6.27
C PRO A 467 11.58 -1.15 -6.69
N GLU A 468 11.42 -0.98 -7.99
CA GLU A 468 10.15 -0.55 -8.59
C GLU A 468 9.23 -1.76 -8.79
N ARG A 469 7.93 -1.57 -8.55
CA ARG A 469 6.93 -2.64 -8.53
C ARG A 469 6.78 -3.49 -9.80
N LYS A 470 7.23 -3.03 -10.97
CA LYS A 470 7.20 -3.81 -12.22
C LYS A 470 8.43 -4.72 -12.35
N ASN A 471 9.48 -4.44 -11.59
CA ASN A 471 10.76 -5.16 -11.64
C ASN A 471 10.93 -6.14 -10.48
N ILE A 472 9.87 -6.39 -9.71
CA ILE A 472 9.85 -7.39 -8.64
C ILE A 472 8.47 -8.01 -8.50
N THR A 473 8.43 -9.32 -8.20
CA THR A 473 7.19 -10.04 -7.87
C THR A 473 7.01 -10.12 -6.36
N PRO A 474 5.78 -10.38 -5.86
CA PRO A 474 5.55 -10.63 -4.44
C PRO A 474 6.47 -11.72 -3.85
N GLU A 475 6.72 -12.82 -4.56
CA GLU A 475 7.63 -13.87 -4.09
C GLU A 475 9.08 -13.39 -4.02
N GLY A 476 9.46 -12.45 -4.92
CA GLY A 476 10.74 -11.76 -4.88
C GLY A 476 10.93 -10.95 -3.60
N VAL A 477 9.88 -10.28 -3.11
CA VAL A 477 9.91 -9.54 -1.84
C VAL A 477 10.29 -10.46 -0.69
N LYS A 478 9.63 -11.61 -0.59
CA LYS A 478 9.92 -12.63 0.42
C LYS A 478 11.36 -13.12 0.29
N LYS A 479 11.72 -13.61 -0.91
CA LYS A 479 13.03 -14.23 -1.18
C LYS A 479 14.22 -13.33 -0.86
N TYR A 480 14.11 -12.03 -1.11
CA TYR A 480 15.20 -11.08 -0.96
C TYR A 480 15.02 -10.13 0.24
N HIS A 481 14.02 -10.37 1.09
CA HIS A 481 13.75 -9.61 2.32
C HIS A 481 13.63 -8.10 2.08
N ILE A 482 13.00 -7.72 0.96
CA ILE A 482 12.93 -6.33 0.49
C ILE A 482 12.25 -5.44 1.53
N GLY A 483 12.80 -4.25 1.73
CA GLY A 483 12.34 -3.28 2.72
C GLY A 483 11.29 -2.33 2.22
N SER A 484 11.31 -2.00 0.93
CA SER A 484 10.39 -1.04 0.35
C SER A 484 10.14 -1.36 -1.12
N ILE A 485 9.01 -0.90 -1.64
CA ILE A 485 8.71 -0.88 -3.07
C ILE A 485 8.28 0.55 -3.41
N LEU A 486 8.45 0.96 -4.66
CA LEU A 486 7.81 2.16 -5.17
C LEU A 486 7.00 1.97 -6.45
N SER A 487 6.12 2.94 -6.69
CA SER A 487 5.57 3.26 -8.00
C SER A 487 6.14 4.60 -8.47
N GLY A 488 6.91 4.58 -9.55
CA GLY A 488 7.32 5.81 -10.24
C GLY A 488 6.17 6.46 -11.03
N GLY A 489 6.42 7.64 -11.61
CA GLY A 489 5.41 8.39 -12.39
C GLY A 489 4.74 7.56 -13.49
N GLY A 490 3.42 7.38 -13.39
CA GLY A 490 2.64 6.56 -14.31
C GLY A 490 2.80 5.04 -14.14
N SER A 491 3.41 4.58 -13.05
CA SER A 491 3.48 3.16 -12.72
C SER A 491 2.27 2.70 -11.89
N THR A 492 1.16 2.44 -12.59
CA THR A 492 -0.12 2.11 -11.98
C THR A 492 -0.50 0.63 -12.20
N PRO A 493 -1.27 -0.01 -11.29
CA PRO A 493 -1.80 -1.35 -11.51
C PRO A 493 -3.02 -1.34 -12.43
N GLY A 494 -3.22 -2.43 -13.16
CA GLY A 494 -4.45 -2.72 -13.91
C GLY A 494 -5.02 -1.53 -14.69
N ASN A 495 -6.28 -1.19 -14.39
CA ASN A 495 -7.01 -0.06 -14.96
C ASN A 495 -6.90 1.22 -14.13
N ASN A 496 -5.97 1.26 -13.17
CA ASN A 496 -5.72 2.37 -12.26
C ASN A 496 -6.92 2.71 -11.36
N THR A 497 -7.52 1.68 -10.76
CA THR A 497 -8.61 1.83 -9.78
C THR A 497 -8.11 1.69 -8.34
N PRO A 498 -8.75 2.32 -7.34
CA PRO A 498 -8.34 2.19 -5.94
C PRO A 498 -8.24 0.74 -5.46
N GLN A 499 -9.18 -0.12 -5.86
CA GLN A 499 -9.18 -1.54 -5.48
C GLN A 499 -8.00 -2.30 -6.07
N GLU A 500 -7.57 -1.98 -7.29
CA GLU A 500 -6.40 -2.62 -7.90
C GLU A 500 -5.09 -2.16 -7.22
N TRP A 501 -5.04 -0.92 -6.72
CA TRP A 501 -3.93 -0.45 -5.87
C TRP A 501 -3.88 -1.18 -4.54
N ILE A 502 -5.00 -1.26 -3.82
CA ILE A 502 -5.09 -1.99 -2.54
C ILE A 502 -4.71 -3.46 -2.72
N ALA A 503 -5.24 -4.12 -3.76
CA ALA A 503 -4.93 -5.53 -4.03
C ALA A 503 -3.44 -5.75 -4.34
N MET A 504 -2.83 -4.86 -5.13
CA MET A 504 -1.40 -4.90 -5.41
C MET A 504 -0.57 -4.70 -4.14
N TYR A 505 -0.91 -3.67 -3.36
CA TYR A 505 -0.23 -3.36 -2.10
C TYR A 505 -0.28 -4.54 -1.12
N ASN A 506 -1.49 -5.06 -0.85
CA ASN A 506 -1.68 -6.19 0.07
C ASN A 506 -0.95 -7.45 -0.41
N GLY A 507 -0.95 -7.74 -1.71
CA GLY A 507 -0.22 -8.89 -2.25
C GLY A 507 1.29 -8.83 -2.01
N PHE A 508 1.90 -7.65 -2.12
CA PHE A 508 3.31 -7.46 -1.75
C PHE A 508 3.52 -7.55 -0.23
N GLN A 509 2.62 -6.95 0.54
CA GLN A 509 2.73 -6.87 1.99
C GLN A 509 2.60 -8.24 2.66
N GLU A 510 1.64 -9.06 2.22
CA GLU A 510 1.47 -10.44 2.69
C GLU A 510 2.76 -11.26 2.51
N GLN A 511 3.41 -11.15 1.34
CA GLN A 511 4.67 -11.85 1.09
C GLN A 511 5.83 -11.35 1.96
N ALA A 512 5.84 -10.06 2.31
CA ALA A 512 6.83 -9.52 3.25
C ALA A 512 6.63 -10.11 4.66
N LEU A 513 5.37 -10.25 5.10
CA LEU A 513 5.00 -10.80 6.40
C LEU A 513 5.21 -12.31 6.51
N GLU A 514 5.29 -13.05 5.40
CA GLU A 514 5.68 -14.47 5.42
C GLU A 514 7.19 -14.70 5.67
N ASN A 515 8.00 -13.66 5.74
CA ASN A 515 9.40 -13.79 6.14
C ASN A 515 9.54 -14.19 7.61
N ARG A 516 10.69 -14.77 7.97
CA ARG A 516 10.92 -15.24 9.33
C ARG A 516 10.70 -14.12 10.36
N LEU A 517 11.16 -12.89 10.13
CA LEU A 517 11.00 -11.79 11.08
C LEU A 517 9.70 -10.98 10.87
N GLN A 518 8.85 -11.38 9.93
CA GLN A 518 7.58 -10.74 9.59
C GLN A 518 7.70 -9.22 9.43
N LEU A 519 8.76 -8.75 8.76
CA LEU A 519 9.02 -7.32 8.60
C LEU A 519 8.16 -6.74 7.48
N PRO A 520 7.28 -5.76 7.76
CA PRO A 520 6.41 -5.16 6.73
C PRO A 520 7.23 -4.32 5.74
N LEU A 521 6.74 -4.16 4.51
CA LEU A 521 7.22 -3.15 3.57
C LEU A 521 6.73 -1.76 3.97
N ILE A 522 7.47 -0.74 3.54
CA ILE A 522 6.97 0.62 3.36
C ILE A 522 6.86 0.90 1.87
N TYR A 523 5.69 1.31 1.37
CA TYR A 523 5.48 1.53 -0.07
C TYR A 523 5.45 3.03 -0.41
N GLY A 524 6.36 3.45 -1.30
CA GLY A 524 6.54 4.84 -1.72
C GLY A 524 5.86 5.21 -3.05
N VAL A 525 5.34 6.42 -3.15
CA VAL A 525 4.77 6.99 -4.38
C VAL A 525 5.00 8.51 -4.44
N ASP A 526 5.06 9.08 -5.65
CA ASP A 526 4.98 10.53 -5.84
C ASP A 526 3.52 11.01 -5.79
N ALA A 527 3.06 11.56 -4.66
CA ALA A 527 1.78 12.25 -4.50
C ALA A 527 1.97 13.79 -4.34
N VAL A 528 2.79 14.38 -5.22
CA VAL A 528 3.34 15.74 -5.13
C VAL A 528 2.37 16.91 -5.33
N HIS A 529 1.14 16.68 -5.78
CA HIS A 529 0.08 17.71 -5.90
C HIS A 529 -1.32 17.07 -5.81
N GLY A 530 -1.50 16.22 -4.80
CA GLY A 530 -2.57 15.22 -4.72
C GLY A 530 -2.05 13.83 -5.09
N ASN A 531 -2.88 12.79 -4.93
CA ASN A 531 -2.56 11.41 -5.34
C ASN A 531 -2.57 11.27 -6.87
N ASN A 532 -1.60 11.91 -7.50
CA ASN A 532 -1.64 12.32 -8.89
C ASN A 532 -1.43 11.18 -9.90
N ASN A 533 -0.91 10.03 -9.45
CA ASN A 533 -0.84 8.82 -10.26
C ASN A 533 -2.20 8.12 -10.38
N LEU A 534 -3.11 8.33 -9.41
CA LEU A 534 -4.40 7.66 -9.36
C LEU A 534 -5.45 8.34 -10.25
N LYS A 535 -6.17 7.55 -11.04
CA LYS A 535 -7.28 8.04 -11.83
C LYS A 535 -8.45 8.43 -10.93
N GLY A 536 -8.98 9.63 -11.12
CA GLY A 536 -10.13 10.15 -10.37
C GLY A 536 -9.76 10.89 -9.08
N ALA A 537 -8.49 10.87 -8.67
CA ALA A 537 -7.99 11.65 -7.55
C ALA A 537 -8.13 13.17 -7.77
N THR A 538 -8.13 13.91 -6.67
CA THR A 538 -8.08 15.37 -6.67
C THR A 538 -6.67 15.83 -7.04
N ILE A 539 -6.55 16.75 -8.01
CA ILE A 539 -5.27 17.31 -8.43
C ILE A 539 -5.23 18.79 -8.08
N PHE A 540 -4.31 19.15 -7.19
CA PHE A 540 -4.09 20.51 -6.70
C PHE A 540 -3.22 21.32 -7.68
N PRO A 541 -3.19 22.66 -7.53
CA PRO A 541 -2.17 23.47 -8.18
C PRO A 541 -0.77 22.97 -7.84
N HIS A 542 0.14 22.97 -8.82
CA HIS A 542 1.55 22.70 -8.54
C HIS A 542 2.16 23.75 -7.60
N ASN A 543 3.28 23.39 -6.96
CA ASN A 543 3.90 24.17 -5.88
C ASN A 543 4.16 25.64 -6.21
N ILE A 544 4.52 25.99 -7.45
CA ILE A 544 4.67 27.40 -7.82
C ILE A 544 3.37 28.20 -7.63
N GLY A 545 2.21 27.61 -7.95
CA GLY A 545 0.90 28.22 -7.69
C GLY A 545 0.60 28.33 -6.19
N LEU A 546 0.93 27.30 -5.41
CA LEU A 546 0.78 27.32 -3.96
C LEU A 546 1.72 28.33 -3.29
N GLY A 547 2.91 28.55 -3.87
CA GLY A 547 3.80 29.63 -3.54
C GLY A 547 3.20 31.01 -3.79
N ALA A 548 2.48 31.16 -4.91
CA ALA A 548 1.79 32.40 -5.23
C ALA A 548 0.66 32.71 -4.24
N MET A 549 -0.08 31.67 -3.83
CA MET A 549 -1.06 31.71 -2.73
C MET A 549 -0.39 32.16 -1.43
N GLY A 550 0.69 31.47 -1.02
CA GLY A 550 1.43 31.77 0.21
C GLY A 550 1.95 33.21 0.22
N LYS A 551 2.59 33.65 -0.87
CA LYS A 551 3.05 35.03 -1.00
C LYS A 551 1.91 36.02 -0.93
N GLY A 552 0.79 35.73 -1.59
CA GLY A 552 -0.39 36.58 -1.59
C GLY A 552 -0.99 36.80 -0.21
N LEU A 553 -1.29 35.72 0.49
CA LEU A 553 -1.87 35.77 1.84
C LEU A 553 -0.91 36.42 2.84
N MET A 554 0.39 36.18 2.72
CA MET A 554 1.39 36.82 3.56
C MET A 554 1.42 38.35 3.39
N THR A 555 1.24 38.88 2.17
CA THR A 555 1.23 40.35 1.92
C THR A 555 0.05 41.10 2.53
N VAL A 556 -0.94 40.38 3.07
CA VAL A 556 -2.13 40.94 3.74
C VAL A 556 -2.25 40.44 5.19
N ASP A 557 -1.12 40.10 5.82
CA ASP A 557 -1.00 39.63 7.19
C ASP A 557 -1.84 38.37 7.50
N LYS A 558 -2.00 37.49 6.50
CA LYS A 558 -2.76 36.23 6.57
C LYS A 558 -1.88 34.99 6.39
N ALA A 559 -0.61 35.04 6.84
CA ALA A 559 0.31 33.91 6.79
C ALA A 559 -0.29 32.64 7.44
N GLY A 560 -1.00 32.76 8.55
CA GLY A 560 -1.69 31.62 9.18
C GLY A 560 -2.73 30.94 8.28
N GLN A 561 -3.46 31.71 7.44
CA GLN A 561 -4.41 31.13 6.49
C GLN A 561 -3.69 30.39 5.36
N ALA A 562 -2.50 30.84 4.96
CA ALA A 562 -1.69 30.11 3.98
C ALA A 562 -1.21 28.76 4.56
N GLN A 563 -0.82 28.74 5.83
CA GLN A 563 -0.42 27.53 6.53
C GLN A 563 -1.59 26.56 6.69
N GLU A 564 -2.77 27.05 7.10
CA GLU A 564 -4.00 26.26 7.23
C GLU A 564 -4.40 25.62 5.90
N LEU A 565 -4.40 26.40 4.81
CA LEU A 565 -4.74 25.88 3.48
C LEU A 565 -3.69 24.89 2.96
N MET A 566 -2.40 25.12 3.22
CA MET A 566 -1.34 24.18 2.83
C MET A 566 -1.44 22.86 3.61
N GLU A 567 -1.68 22.94 4.93
CA GLU A 567 -1.91 21.75 5.77
C GLU A 567 -3.13 20.97 5.27
N GLU A 568 -4.21 21.65 4.90
CA GLU A 568 -5.41 21.00 4.37
C GLU A 568 -5.19 20.33 3.00
N ILE A 569 -4.45 20.99 2.09
CA ILE A 569 -4.05 20.39 0.80
C ILE A 569 -3.27 19.10 1.02
N ALA A 570 -2.29 19.13 1.92
CA ALA A 570 -1.48 17.97 2.26
C ALA A 570 -2.30 16.89 2.99
N ARG A 571 -3.24 17.26 3.87
CA ARG A 571 -4.14 16.33 4.55
C ARG A 571 -5.04 15.58 3.57
N VAL A 572 -5.62 16.29 2.60
CA VAL A 572 -6.40 15.67 1.52
C VAL A 572 -5.53 14.73 0.69
N THR A 573 -4.32 15.16 0.34
CA THR A 573 -3.34 14.35 -0.40
C THR A 573 -3.01 13.06 0.34
N ALA A 574 -2.76 13.13 1.66
CA ALA A 574 -2.50 11.95 2.48
C ALA A 574 -3.71 11.02 2.56
N GLN A 575 -4.92 11.55 2.73
CA GLN A 575 -6.12 10.72 2.80
C GLN A 575 -6.35 9.96 1.48
N GLU A 576 -6.26 10.62 0.33
CA GLU A 576 -6.43 9.95 -0.96
C GLU A 576 -5.29 8.98 -1.28
N THR A 577 -4.09 9.21 -0.73
CA THR A 577 -2.93 8.31 -0.89
C THR A 577 -3.07 7.07 0.00
N ALA A 578 -3.38 7.27 1.28
CA ALA A 578 -3.67 6.22 2.25
C ALA A 578 -4.86 5.34 1.81
N ALA A 579 -5.88 5.93 1.18
CA ALA A 579 -7.03 5.21 0.63
C ALA A 579 -6.68 4.18 -0.45
N THR A 580 -5.47 4.24 -1.01
CA THR A 580 -4.93 3.24 -1.96
C THR A 580 -3.94 2.26 -1.33
N GLY A 581 -3.77 2.32 -0.01
CA GLY A 581 -2.86 1.50 0.77
C GLY A 581 -1.42 2.01 0.85
N MET A 582 -1.08 3.09 0.17
CA MET A 582 0.29 3.62 0.17
C MET A 582 0.65 4.21 1.54
N ASP A 583 1.89 3.99 1.99
CA ASP A 583 2.35 4.38 3.33
C ASP A 583 3.18 5.67 3.33
N TRP A 584 3.77 5.99 2.19
CA TRP A 584 4.87 6.94 2.08
C TRP A 584 4.77 7.77 0.81
N ASP A 585 4.72 9.09 0.98
CA ASP A 585 4.69 10.07 -0.09
C ASP A 585 6.06 10.74 -0.25
N PHE A 586 6.52 10.85 -1.50
CA PHE A 586 7.70 11.60 -1.90
C PHE A 586 7.42 13.11 -2.00
N ALA A 587 6.85 13.73 -0.96
CA ALA A 587 6.56 15.17 -0.91
C ALA A 587 6.74 15.71 0.53
N PRO A 588 7.01 17.02 0.71
CA PRO A 588 7.10 18.07 -0.31
C PRO A 588 8.46 18.21 -1.00
N ALA A 589 8.44 18.69 -2.23
CA ALA A 589 9.61 19.32 -2.85
C ALA A 589 9.81 20.72 -2.24
N VAL A 590 10.93 20.93 -1.55
CA VAL A 590 11.32 22.19 -0.88
C VAL A 590 12.44 22.91 -1.62
N SER A 591 12.51 22.68 -2.93
CA SER A 591 13.48 23.31 -3.83
C SER A 591 13.27 24.83 -3.83
N VAL A 592 14.37 25.57 -3.92
CA VAL A 592 14.34 27.02 -4.16
C VAL A 592 14.90 27.27 -5.55
N VAL A 593 14.00 27.51 -6.51
CA VAL A 593 14.37 27.74 -7.91
C VAL A 593 15.13 29.06 -8.08
N ARG A 594 16.21 29.05 -8.85
CA ARG A 594 17.04 30.24 -9.14
C ARG A 594 17.18 30.57 -10.63
N ASP A 595 16.71 29.68 -11.49
CA ASP A 595 16.74 29.81 -12.95
C ASP A 595 15.53 29.06 -13.53
N GLU A 596 14.57 29.82 -14.06
CA GLU A 596 13.27 29.34 -14.52
C GLU A 596 13.40 28.38 -15.71
N ARG A 597 14.54 28.37 -16.41
CA ARG A 597 14.80 27.41 -17.49
C ARG A 597 14.81 25.96 -17.02
N TRP A 598 14.91 25.72 -15.71
CA TRP A 598 14.84 24.38 -15.14
C TRP A 598 13.44 23.77 -15.26
N GLY A 599 13.36 22.56 -15.81
CA GLY A 599 12.10 21.86 -16.04
C GLY A 599 11.35 21.39 -14.78
N ARG A 600 11.89 21.61 -13.58
CA ARG A 600 11.19 21.38 -12.29
C ARG A 600 10.86 22.66 -11.54
N SER A 601 10.94 23.82 -12.21
CA SER A 601 10.63 25.11 -11.58
C SER A 601 9.23 25.15 -10.92
N TYR A 602 8.27 24.43 -11.49
CA TYR A 602 6.90 24.35 -10.95
C TYR A 602 6.77 23.55 -9.65
N GLU A 603 7.74 22.68 -9.35
CA GLU A 603 7.79 21.88 -8.11
C GLU A 603 8.33 22.70 -6.92
N SER A 604 8.83 23.91 -7.17
CA SER A 604 9.32 24.84 -6.15
C SER A 604 8.21 25.80 -5.71
N PHE A 605 8.07 26.07 -4.41
CA PHE A 605 7.18 27.15 -3.93
C PHE A 605 7.64 28.54 -4.37
N GLY A 606 8.91 28.73 -4.74
CA GLY A 606 9.38 30.00 -5.31
C GLY A 606 10.87 30.23 -5.16
N GLU A 607 11.33 31.44 -5.44
CA GLU A 607 12.77 31.75 -5.51
C GLU A 607 13.42 32.13 -4.17
N THR A 608 12.66 32.12 -3.08
CA THR A 608 13.07 32.63 -1.76
C THR A 608 12.90 31.61 -0.63
N ALA A 609 13.75 31.69 0.38
CA ALA A 609 13.63 30.87 1.61
C ALA A 609 12.31 31.13 2.37
N GLU A 610 11.85 32.38 2.43
CA GLU A 610 10.60 32.80 3.12
C GLU A 610 9.38 31.94 2.75
N LEU A 611 9.26 31.52 1.49
CA LEU A 611 8.14 30.68 1.03
C LEU A 611 8.31 29.22 1.47
N GLN A 612 9.54 28.74 1.56
CA GLN A 612 9.83 27.40 2.08
C GLN A 612 9.57 27.37 3.60
N GLU A 613 9.99 28.41 4.31
CA GLU A 613 9.71 28.63 5.74
C GLU A 613 8.21 28.65 6.02
N LEU A 614 7.42 29.30 5.16
CA LEU A 614 5.98 29.42 5.35
C LEU A 614 5.24 28.09 5.10
N LEU A 615 5.64 27.31 4.10
CA LEU A 615 4.80 26.26 3.53
C LEU A 615 5.31 24.83 3.74
N ALA A 616 6.61 24.60 3.94
CA ALA A 616 7.16 23.26 4.04
C ALA A 616 6.67 22.51 5.30
N GLY A 617 6.71 23.16 6.47
CA GLY A 617 6.23 22.60 7.72
C GLY A 617 4.75 22.19 7.65
N PRO A 618 3.81 23.10 7.32
CA PRO A 618 2.39 22.75 7.17
C PRO A 618 2.13 21.62 6.18
N TYR A 619 2.88 21.52 5.09
CA TYR A 619 2.76 20.41 4.15
C TYR A 619 3.14 19.08 4.83
N VAL A 620 4.30 19.01 5.48
CA VAL A 620 4.75 17.81 6.22
C VAL A 620 3.72 17.43 7.29
N LYS A 621 3.25 18.41 8.05
CA LYS A 621 2.24 18.22 9.10
C LYS A 621 0.92 17.67 8.55
N GLY A 622 0.43 18.20 7.43
CA GLY A 622 -0.78 17.70 6.80
C GLY A 622 -0.65 16.25 6.31
N LEU A 623 0.52 15.89 5.77
CA LEU A 623 0.79 14.52 5.34
C LEU A 623 0.86 13.53 6.51
N GLN A 624 1.68 13.84 7.51
CA GLN A 624 2.05 12.92 8.59
C GLN A 624 1.08 12.94 9.78
N GLY A 625 0.31 14.02 9.94
CA GLY A 625 -0.45 14.30 11.15
C GLY A 625 0.43 14.83 12.28
N THR A 626 -0.19 15.17 13.42
CA THR A 626 0.48 15.79 14.57
C THR A 626 0.93 14.80 15.65
N ASN A 627 0.59 13.53 15.48
CA ASN A 627 0.98 12.48 16.42
C ASN A 627 2.26 11.81 15.94
N ASP A 628 3.01 11.18 16.85
CA ASP A 628 4.20 10.38 16.47
C ASP A 628 3.89 9.17 15.57
N ILE A 629 2.61 8.89 15.31
CA ILE A 629 2.12 7.82 14.46
C ILE A 629 1.52 8.39 13.16
N MET A 630 2.19 8.11 12.05
CA MET A 630 1.92 8.55 10.68
C MET A 630 1.18 7.47 9.88
N SER A 631 0.16 6.87 10.49
CA SER A 631 -0.47 5.65 9.93
C SER A 631 -1.52 5.95 8.88
N LYS A 632 -1.50 5.17 7.79
CA LYS A 632 -2.52 5.17 6.74
C LYS A 632 -3.94 4.91 7.25
N GLN A 633 -4.05 4.19 8.36
CA GLN A 633 -5.31 3.91 9.05
C GLN A 633 -5.99 5.17 9.60
N ASN A 634 -5.20 6.21 9.88
CA ASN A 634 -5.68 7.52 10.30
C ASN A 634 -5.76 8.52 9.13
N GLY A 635 -5.58 8.06 7.88
CA GLY A 635 -5.53 8.91 6.70
C GLY A 635 -4.25 9.74 6.56
N HIS A 636 -3.15 9.29 7.19
CA HIS A 636 -1.84 9.93 7.13
C HIS A 636 -0.82 9.05 6.39
N VAL A 637 0.23 9.68 5.85
CA VAL A 637 1.34 8.98 5.20
C VAL A 637 2.66 9.60 5.62
N VAL A 638 3.74 8.83 5.60
CA VAL A 638 5.09 9.32 5.85
C VAL A 638 5.45 10.35 4.76
N ALA A 639 6.03 11.49 5.13
CA ALA A 639 6.46 12.53 4.20
C ALA A 639 7.96 12.42 3.83
N THR A 640 8.32 13.09 2.72
CA THR A 640 9.68 13.20 2.20
C THR A 640 10.03 14.64 1.83
N ALA A 641 10.90 15.30 2.58
CA ALA A 641 11.46 16.56 2.12
C ALA A 641 12.50 16.31 1.01
N LYS A 642 12.33 16.93 -0.17
CA LYS A 642 13.19 16.69 -1.34
C LYS A 642 13.53 17.95 -2.17
N HIS A 643 14.64 18.00 -2.92
CA HIS A 643 15.74 17.03 -2.94
C HIS A 643 17.01 17.65 -2.31
N PHE A 644 17.60 16.94 -1.35
CA PHE A 644 18.66 17.45 -0.49
C PHE A 644 20.01 17.40 -1.22
N ILE A 645 20.69 18.51 -1.51
CA ILE A 645 20.25 19.90 -1.35
C ILE A 645 20.80 20.78 -2.48
N GLY A 646 20.01 21.79 -2.86
CA GLY A 646 20.40 22.80 -3.84
C GLY A 646 20.04 22.45 -5.28
N ASP A 647 19.14 21.49 -5.49
CA ASP A 647 18.59 21.13 -6.81
C ASP A 647 18.13 22.35 -7.64
N GLY A 648 17.44 23.30 -7.02
CA GLY A 648 16.99 24.54 -7.67
C GLY A 648 18.08 25.59 -7.97
N ALA A 649 19.34 25.34 -7.57
CA ALA A 649 20.49 26.22 -7.84
C ALA A 649 21.47 25.68 -8.88
N THR A 650 21.07 24.65 -9.63
CA THR A 650 21.85 24.17 -10.76
C THR A 650 21.99 25.27 -11.82
N LYS A 651 23.10 25.23 -12.58
CA LYS A 651 23.41 26.27 -13.55
C LYS A 651 23.11 25.80 -14.97
N TRP A 652 22.52 26.67 -15.79
CA TRP A 652 22.35 26.42 -17.22
C TRP A 652 23.66 26.03 -17.92
N GLY A 653 23.59 25.01 -18.77
CA GLY A 653 24.73 24.39 -19.46
C GLY A 653 25.55 23.42 -18.60
N THR A 654 25.11 23.12 -17.38
CA THR A 654 25.80 22.17 -16.48
C THR A 654 25.02 20.91 -16.19
N GLY A 655 23.83 20.74 -16.79
CA GLY A 655 23.00 19.56 -16.64
C GLY A 655 23.72 18.26 -17.01
N ASP A 656 23.33 17.19 -16.34
CA ASP A 656 23.83 15.83 -16.57
C ASP A 656 22.79 15.01 -17.34
N ALA A 657 23.10 13.75 -17.69
CA ALA A 657 22.22 12.84 -18.43
C ALA A 657 21.69 13.37 -19.79
N GLY A 658 22.31 14.42 -20.34
CA GLY A 658 21.90 15.05 -21.62
C GLY A 658 21.03 16.31 -21.45
N TYR A 659 20.63 16.62 -20.23
CA TYR A 659 19.85 17.80 -19.86
C TYR A 659 20.69 19.08 -19.86
N LYS A 660 20.04 20.25 -19.78
CA LYS A 660 20.71 21.55 -19.91
C LYS A 660 21.04 22.14 -18.56
N ILE A 661 20.16 22.00 -17.58
CA ILE A 661 20.30 22.54 -16.23
C ILE A 661 19.96 21.47 -15.19
N ASP A 662 18.97 20.62 -15.44
CA ASP A 662 18.56 19.57 -14.51
C ASP A 662 19.72 18.63 -14.13
N ARG A 663 19.74 18.19 -12.87
CA ARG A 663 20.80 17.34 -12.28
C ARG A 663 22.22 17.95 -12.31
N GLY A 664 22.33 19.23 -12.63
CA GLY A 664 23.60 19.89 -12.91
C GLY A 664 24.45 20.24 -11.69
N LYS A 665 25.22 21.34 -11.82
CA LYS A 665 26.27 21.70 -10.85
C LYS A 665 25.89 22.92 -10.03
N VAL A 666 26.05 22.80 -8.71
CA VAL A 666 25.87 23.87 -7.72
C VAL A 666 27.22 24.27 -7.16
N ASN A 667 27.58 25.55 -7.30
CA ASN A 667 28.86 26.10 -6.87
C ASN A 667 28.67 27.44 -6.15
N ILE A 668 27.95 27.42 -5.03
CA ILE A 668 27.74 28.58 -4.15
C ILE A 668 28.42 28.36 -2.79
N PRO A 669 28.74 29.43 -2.04
CA PRO A 669 29.26 29.31 -0.67
C PRO A 669 28.31 28.48 0.22
N LEU A 670 28.87 27.68 1.14
CA LEU A 670 28.10 26.77 1.99
C LEU A 670 27.05 27.51 2.84
N GLU A 671 27.41 28.66 3.41
CA GLU A 671 26.46 29.49 4.17
C GLU A 671 25.27 29.88 3.30
N LYS A 672 25.51 30.29 2.05
CA LYS A 672 24.43 30.64 1.13
C LYS A 672 23.57 29.43 0.74
N LEU A 673 24.18 28.25 0.60
CA LEU A 673 23.44 27.00 0.37
C LEU A 673 22.49 26.72 1.53
N LYS A 674 22.96 26.84 2.77
CA LYS A 674 22.15 26.60 3.98
C LYS A 674 21.07 27.67 4.19
N GLU A 675 21.44 28.94 4.07
CA GLU A 675 20.52 30.08 4.24
C GLU A 675 19.40 30.10 3.21
N LEU A 676 19.67 29.69 1.96
CA LEU A 676 18.67 29.76 0.89
C LEU A 676 17.99 28.42 0.64
N HIS A 677 18.74 27.34 0.49
CA HIS A 677 18.20 26.02 0.10
C HIS A 677 17.97 25.09 1.29
N GLY A 678 18.39 25.50 2.50
CA GLY A 678 18.29 24.69 3.72
C GLY A 678 17.03 24.91 4.53
N GLN A 679 16.35 26.07 4.39
CA GLN A 679 15.29 26.46 5.33
C GLN A 679 14.07 25.54 5.25
N GLY A 680 13.66 25.10 4.06
CA GLY A 680 12.57 24.12 3.93
C GLY A 680 12.86 22.78 4.64
N TYR A 681 14.13 22.38 4.76
CA TYR A 681 14.50 21.20 5.55
C TYR A 681 14.43 21.47 7.06
N VAL A 682 14.75 22.68 7.51
CA VAL A 682 14.60 23.06 8.92
C VAL A 682 13.13 22.97 9.34
N GLU A 683 12.22 23.56 8.58
CA GLU A 683 10.78 23.46 8.87
C GLU A 683 10.26 22.03 8.80
N ALA A 684 10.71 21.24 7.82
CA ALA A 684 10.32 19.83 7.72
C ALA A 684 10.79 19.02 8.94
N LEU A 685 11.97 19.34 9.48
CA LEU A 685 12.51 18.69 10.68
C LEU A 685 11.76 19.09 11.94
N ASP A 686 11.34 20.35 12.06
CA ASP A 686 10.53 20.83 13.19
C ASP A 686 9.17 20.10 13.25
N GLU A 687 8.65 19.67 12.10
CA GLU A 687 7.46 18.81 11.97
C GLU A 687 7.78 17.30 11.92
N ASN A 688 9.00 16.90 12.30
CA ASN A 688 9.46 15.52 12.37
C ASN A 688 9.28 14.73 11.06
N VAL A 689 9.63 15.31 9.92
CA VAL A 689 9.59 14.63 8.62
C VAL A 689 10.24 13.25 8.69
N GLY A 690 9.56 12.23 8.18
CA GLY A 690 10.01 10.84 8.32
C GLY A 690 11.19 10.51 7.42
N THR A 691 11.28 11.12 6.23
CA THR A 691 12.32 10.81 5.25
C THR A 691 12.86 12.06 4.53
N ILE A 692 14.09 11.95 4.02
CA ILE A 692 14.71 12.98 3.17
C ILE A 692 15.30 12.31 1.93
N MET A 693 14.97 12.82 0.75
CA MET A 693 15.49 12.31 -0.52
C MET A 693 16.67 13.15 -0.99
N ILE A 694 17.77 12.49 -1.37
CA ILE A 694 19.00 13.16 -1.84
C ILE A 694 18.88 13.54 -3.31
N SER A 695 19.29 14.76 -3.66
CA SER A 695 19.26 15.31 -5.02
C SER A 695 20.28 14.68 -5.97
N TYR A 696 19.98 14.62 -7.27
CA TYR A 696 20.95 14.27 -8.31
C TYR A 696 22.08 15.28 -8.50
N ASN A 697 21.88 16.55 -8.13
CA ASN A 697 22.87 17.58 -8.42
C ASN A 697 24.24 17.29 -7.79
N SER A 698 25.27 17.93 -8.32
CA SER A 698 26.55 18.00 -7.62
C SER A 698 26.69 19.31 -6.86
N TYR A 699 27.34 19.26 -5.71
CA TYR A 699 27.78 20.42 -4.96
C TYR A 699 29.31 20.43 -4.90
N GLN A 700 29.92 21.53 -5.34
CA GLN A 700 31.39 21.68 -5.41
C GLN A 700 32.10 20.49 -6.08
N GLY A 701 31.50 19.95 -7.15
CA GLY A 701 32.05 18.85 -7.94
C GLY A 701 31.78 17.43 -7.40
N THR A 702 31.14 17.29 -6.24
CA THR A 702 30.75 15.99 -5.68
C THR A 702 29.24 15.78 -5.83
N LYS A 703 28.80 14.67 -6.42
CA LYS A 703 27.38 14.29 -6.47
C LYS A 703 26.81 14.16 -5.06
N MET A 704 25.61 14.70 -4.83
CA MET A 704 25.02 14.73 -3.48
C MET A 704 24.87 13.33 -2.87
N HIS A 705 24.55 12.29 -3.65
CA HIS A 705 24.52 10.89 -3.17
C HIS A 705 25.86 10.33 -2.68
N ALA A 706 26.99 11.02 -2.95
CA ALA A 706 28.31 10.68 -2.42
C ALA A 706 28.84 11.72 -1.41
N HIS A 707 28.04 12.73 -1.04
CA HIS A 707 28.49 13.90 -0.30
C HIS A 707 28.40 13.71 1.23
N ARG A 708 29.30 12.89 1.78
CA ARG A 708 29.34 12.54 3.22
C ARG A 708 29.25 13.75 4.16
N GLU A 709 29.96 14.83 3.86
CA GLU A 709 29.99 16.02 4.73
C GLU A 709 28.61 16.70 4.88
N LEU A 710 27.74 16.62 3.87
CA LEU A 710 26.41 17.24 3.94
C LEU A 710 25.37 16.26 4.48
N ILE A 711 25.46 14.98 4.14
CA ILE A 711 24.51 13.97 4.60
C ILE A 711 24.79 13.58 6.06
N GLN A 712 26.02 13.20 6.39
CA GLN A 712 26.36 12.71 7.73
C GLN A 712 26.68 13.85 8.69
N ASN A 713 27.60 14.75 8.29
CA ASN A 713 28.15 15.74 9.23
C ASN A 713 27.32 17.03 9.32
N TYR A 714 26.30 17.19 8.47
CA TYR A 714 25.36 18.31 8.54
C TYR A 714 23.93 17.83 8.75
N LEU A 715 23.36 17.02 7.85
CA LEU A 715 21.96 16.61 7.99
C LEU A 715 21.71 15.71 9.21
N LYS A 716 22.45 14.61 9.33
CA LYS A 716 22.25 13.62 10.41
C LYS A 716 22.96 13.97 11.72
N ALA A 717 24.00 14.79 11.68
CA ALA A 717 24.76 15.14 12.87
C ALA A 717 23.85 15.82 13.92
N PRO A 718 24.06 15.58 15.22
CA PRO A 718 23.27 16.19 16.28
C PRO A 718 23.32 17.72 16.23
N THR A 719 22.28 18.38 16.74
CA THR A 719 22.21 19.85 16.77
C THR A 719 23.30 20.47 17.64
N GLU A 720 23.75 19.77 18.69
CA GLU A 720 24.88 20.21 19.52
C GLU A 720 26.21 20.24 18.76
N GLU A 721 26.32 19.47 17.67
CA GLU A 721 27.46 19.45 16.76
C GLU A 721 27.30 20.39 15.55
N LYS A 722 26.29 21.27 15.59
CA LYS A 722 25.87 22.16 14.48
C LYS A 722 25.33 21.43 13.25
N GLY A 723 24.86 20.18 13.43
CA GLY A 723 24.03 19.50 12.45
C GLY A 723 22.56 19.87 12.56
N LEU A 724 21.73 19.24 11.73
CA LEU A 724 20.29 19.40 11.70
C LEU A 724 19.55 18.36 12.56
N GLY A 725 20.25 17.34 13.08
CA GLY A 725 19.68 16.35 13.98
C GLY A 725 18.65 15.41 13.35
N PHE A 726 18.70 15.17 12.03
CA PHE A 726 17.73 14.33 11.35
C PHE A 726 17.74 12.89 11.87
N ASP A 727 16.59 12.44 12.36
CA ASP A 727 16.38 11.15 13.05
C ASP A 727 15.52 10.15 12.24
N GLY A 728 15.08 10.55 11.04
CA GLY A 728 14.46 9.66 10.05
C GLY A 728 15.49 8.93 9.17
N PHE A 729 15.05 8.41 8.02
CA PHE A 729 15.95 7.77 7.05
C PHE A 729 16.13 8.58 5.77
N VAL A 730 17.33 8.50 5.19
CA VAL A 730 17.72 9.14 3.93
C VAL A 730 17.55 8.15 2.79
N VAL A 731 16.81 8.55 1.75
CA VAL A 731 16.63 7.75 0.52
C VAL A 731 17.39 8.38 -0.65
N SER A 732 17.93 7.56 -1.54
CA SER A 732 18.39 8.04 -2.85
C SER A 732 17.20 8.43 -3.74
N ASP A 733 17.47 9.24 -4.77
CA ASP A 733 16.56 9.44 -5.89
C ASP A 733 16.73 8.26 -6.88
N TRP A 734 15.87 8.20 -7.90
CA TRP A 734 15.72 7.09 -8.84
C TRP A 734 17.04 6.70 -9.53
N ALA A 735 17.60 5.54 -9.21
CA ALA A 735 18.88 5.08 -9.76
C ALA A 735 20.01 6.12 -9.66
N ALA A 736 19.95 7.03 -8.68
CA ALA A 736 20.81 8.21 -8.68
C ALA A 736 22.28 7.90 -8.35
N ILE A 737 22.53 6.79 -7.64
CA ILE A 737 23.91 6.38 -7.36
C ILE A 737 24.69 6.04 -8.64
N HIS A 738 23.99 5.73 -9.74
CA HIS A 738 24.62 5.45 -11.02
C HIS A 738 25.29 6.69 -11.64
N GLU A 739 24.91 7.90 -11.22
CA GLU A 739 25.55 9.16 -11.65
C GLU A 739 26.78 9.54 -10.81
N ILE A 740 27.10 8.80 -9.75
CA ILE A 740 28.31 9.02 -8.96
C ILE A 740 29.55 8.75 -9.83
N ASP A 741 30.50 9.70 -9.81
CA ASP A 741 31.80 9.54 -10.45
C ASP A 741 32.66 8.51 -9.68
N ALA A 742 32.57 7.26 -10.11
CA ALA A 742 33.37 6.14 -9.63
C ALA A 742 33.49 5.06 -10.72
N PRO A 743 34.59 4.29 -10.75
CA PRO A 743 34.91 3.45 -11.90
C PRO A 743 34.00 2.22 -12.05
N THR A 744 33.46 1.68 -10.96
CA THR A 744 32.57 0.50 -11.00
C THR A 744 31.29 0.74 -10.20
N HIS A 745 30.26 -0.07 -10.46
CA HIS A 745 29.01 -0.04 -9.68
C HIS A 745 29.28 -0.32 -8.19
N TYR A 746 30.16 -1.27 -7.88
CA TYR A 746 30.63 -1.54 -6.52
C TYR A 746 31.18 -0.28 -5.83
N ASP A 747 32.04 0.49 -6.50
CA ASP A 747 32.60 1.72 -5.93
C ASP A 747 31.52 2.79 -5.68
N LYS A 748 30.49 2.84 -6.54
CA LYS A 748 29.34 3.75 -6.37
C LYS A 748 28.53 3.39 -5.13
N VAL A 749 28.24 2.10 -4.94
CA VAL A 749 27.56 1.55 -3.75
C VAL A 749 28.35 1.85 -2.48
N VAL A 750 29.66 1.57 -2.47
CA VAL A 750 30.52 1.85 -1.32
C VAL A 750 30.50 3.33 -0.97
N LYS A 751 30.66 4.22 -1.96
CA LYS A 751 30.66 5.67 -1.74
C LYS A 751 29.33 6.17 -1.19
N SER A 752 28.20 5.75 -1.75
CA SER A 752 26.89 6.26 -1.37
C SER A 752 26.43 5.76 0.01
N VAL A 753 26.67 4.48 0.32
CA VAL A 753 26.38 3.92 1.64
C VAL A 753 27.25 4.61 2.71
N ASN A 754 28.55 4.76 2.45
CA ASN A 754 29.43 5.47 3.38
C ASN A 754 29.18 6.98 3.44
N ALA A 755 28.55 7.58 2.42
CA ALA A 755 28.09 8.96 2.49
C ALA A 755 26.91 9.14 3.45
N GLY A 756 26.18 8.06 3.77
CA GLY A 756 25.10 8.05 4.77
C GLY A 756 23.70 7.88 4.19
N VAL A 757 23.54 7.45 2.94
CA VAL A 757 22.24 7.04 2.39
C VAL A 757 21.79 5.75 3.08
N ASP A 758 20.52 5.66 3.47
CA ASP A 758 19.96 4.52 4.22
C ASP A 758 19.20 3.56 3.32
N MET A 759 18.36 4.10 2.42
CA MET A 759 17.55 3.35 1.48
C MET A 759 17.90 3.72 0.04
N PHE A 760 17.99 2.72 -0.82
CA PHE A 760 18.43 2.87 -2.20
C PHE A 760 17.28 2.58 -3.15
N MET A 761 16.81 3.65 -3.80
CA MET A 761 15.86 3.59 -4.90
C MET A 761 16.57 3.05 -6.14
N GLU A 762 16.67 1.73 -6.22
CA GLU A 762 17.28 0.97 -7.31
C GLU A 762 16.17 0.28 -8.12
N PRO A 763 15.48 1.02 -9.00
CA PRO A 763 14.21 0.58 -9.58
C PRO A 763 14.34 -0.72 -10.38
N SER A 764 15.47 -0.91 -11.08
CA SER A 764 15.72 -2.07 -11.96
C SER A 764 16.93 -2.90 -11.52
N ASP A 765 18.03 -2.26 -11.12
CA ASP A 765 19.31 -2.91 -10.81
C ASP A 765 19.45 -3.30 -9.32
N TRP A 766 18.34 -3.36 -8.58
CA TRP A 766 18.32 -3.66 -7.13
C TRP A 766 19.07 -4.93 -6.75
N HIS A 767 18.98 -6.01 -7.54
CA HIS A 767 19.65 -7.26 -7.19
C HIS A 767 21.18 -7.13 -7.28
N ARG A 768 21.69 -6.36 -8.25
CA ARG A 768 23.12 -6.06 -8.37
C ARG A 768 23.59 -5.19 -7.20
N PHE A 769 22.80 -4.19 -6.81
CA PHE A 769 23.05 -3.38 -5.61
C PHE A 769 23.20 -4.26 -4.36
N MET A 770 22.28 -5.19 -4.13
CA MET A 770 22.36 -6.09 -2.97
C MET A 770 23.63 -6.95 -2.97
N ILE A 771 24.03 -7.50 -4.13
CA ILE A 771 25.25 -8.31 -4.28
C ILE A 771 26.50 -7.48 -3.98
N ASP A 772 26.59 -6.28 -4.56
CA ASP A 772 27.75 -5.40 -4.37
C ASP A 772 27.84 -4.91 -2.92
N LEU A 773 26.71 -4.54 -2.29
CA LEU A 773 26.69 -4.14 -0.88
C LEU A 773 27.09 -5.29 0.05
N LYS A 774 26.57 -6.51 -0.20
CA LYS A 774 26.97 -7.70 0.58
C LYS A 774 28.46 -7.97 0.45
N THR A 775 29.01 -7.79 -0.74
CA THR A 775 30.44 -7.93 -1.01
C THR A 775 31.25 -6.84 -0.29
N ALA A 776 30.79 -5.59 -0.31
CA ALA A 776 31.43 -4.47 0.37
C ALA A 776 31.51 -4.66 1.88
N VAL A 777 30.44 -5.18 2.50
CA VAL A 777 30.44 -5.49 3.93
C VAL A 777 31.38 -6.65 4.27
N LYS A 778 31.44 -7.68 3.42
CA LYS A 778 32.37 -8.81 3.59
C LYS A 778 33.83 -8.40 3.46
N ASN A 779 34.13 -7.46 2.55
CA ASN A 779 35.47 -6.93 2.33
C ASN A 779 35.90 -5.90 3.39
N GLY A 780 34.96 -5.36 4.17
CA GLY A 780 35.22 -4.29 5.14
C GLY A 780 35.23 -2.88 4.54
N ASP A 781 34.86 -2.73 3.28
CA ASP A 781 34.74 -1.42 2.61
C ASP A 781 33.50 -0.63 3.08
N VAL A 782 32.51 -1.34 3.63
CA VAL A 782 31.37 -0.78 4.36
C VAL A 782 31.28 -1.47 5.72
N GLU A 783 31.30 -0.70 6.80
CA GLU A 783 31.20 -1.24 8.14
C GLU A 783 29.79 -1.76 8.46
N LYS A 784 29.68 -2.86 9.20
CA LYS A 784 28.39 -3.38 9.69
C LYS A 784 27.62 -2.36 10.55
N SER A 785 28.33 -1.47 11.24
CA SER A 785 27.77 -0.36 12.02
C SER A 785 26.96 0.60 11.13
N ARG A 786 27.44 0.94 9.93
CA ARG A 786 26.74 1.78 8.93
C ARG A 786 25.47 1.11 8.42
N ILE A 787 25.51 -0.20 8.19
CA ILE A 787 24.33 -0.99 7.82
C ILE A 787 23.30 -0.99 8.96
N ASN A 788 23.74 -1.21 10.20
CA ASN A 788 22.86 -1.16 11.36
C ASN A 788 22.21 0.22 11.54
N ASP A 789 22.95 1.32 11.40
CA ASP A 789 22.38 2.69 11.46
C ASP A 789 21.28 2.89 10.41
N ALA A 790 21.53 2.51 9.15
CA ALA A 790 20.55 2.62 8.08
C ALA A 790 19.26 1.84 8.40
N VAL A 791 19.40 0.57 8.80
CA VAL A 791 18.25 -0.29 9.11
C VAL A 791 17.51 0.19 10.35
N LYS A 792 18.20 0.68 11.39
CA LYS A 792 17.54 1.25 12.57
C LYS A 792 16.62 2.42 12.19
N ARG A 793 17.11 3.34 11.35
CA ARG A 793 16.33 4.49 10.86
C ARG A 793 15.12 4.05 10.04
N ILE A 794 15.29 3.07 9.14
CA ILE A 794 14.19 2.53 8.32
C ILE A 794 13.11 1.88 9.20
N LEU A 795 13.51 0.99 10.12
CA LEU A 795 12.56 0.30 10.99
C LEU A 795 11.84 1.27 11.94
N LYS A 796 12.54 2.29 12.45
CA LYS A 796 11.93 3.35 13.27
C LYS A 796 10.78 4.04 12.52
N ILE A 797 10.99 4.42 11.27
CA ILE A 797 9.94 5.03 10.46
C ILE A 797 8.81 4.05 10.15
N LYS A 798 9.10 2.76 9.95
CA LYS A 798 8.05 1.74 9.79
C LYS A 798 7.17 1.57 11.04
N PHE A 799 7.75 1.62 12.23
CA PHE A 799 6.97 1.68 13.48
C PHE A 799 6.13 2.95 13.56
N LYS A 800 6.71 4.11 13.24
CA LYS A 800 5.95 5.36 13.21
C LYS A 800 4.83 5.35 12.16
N ALA A 801 5.00 4.65 11.04
CA ALA A 801 3.95 4.44 10.04
C ALA A 801 2.85 3.46 10.51
N GLY A 802 2.98 2.85 11.69
CA GLY A 802 2.02 1.88 12.23
C GLY A 802 2.03 0.53 11.51
N LEU A 803 3.09 0.22 10.76
CA LEU A 803 3.14 -0.97 9.90
C LEU A 803 3.31 -2.29 10.66
N PHE A 804 3.83 -2.25 11.89
CA PHE A 804 3.97 -3.44 12.72
C PHE A 804 2.66 -3.81 13.42
N GLU A 805 1.81 -2.82 13.65
CA GLU A 805 0.48 -2.99 14.21
C GLU A 805 -0.54 -3.34 13.11
N GLU A 806 -0.58 -2.58 12.01
CA GLU A 806 -1.53 -2.75 10.91
C GLU A 806 -0.85 -2.55 9.54
N ALA A 807 -0.30 -3.64 9.04
CA ALA A 807 0.47 -3.65 7.79
C ALA A 807 -0.39 -3.52 6.53
N LEU A 808 -1.58 -4.14 6.52
CA LEU A 808 -2.44 -4.23 5.34
C LEU A 808 -3.30 -2.98 5.15
N ALA A 809 -3.72 -2.75 3.91
CA ALA A 809 -4.66 -1.72 3.52
C ALA A 809 -6.11 -2.24 3.51
N ASP A 810 -7.05 -1.39 3.89
CA ASP A 810 -8.50 -1.60 3.82
C ASP A 810 -9.17 -0.65 2.81
N ASN A 811 -10.50 -0.53 2.85
CA ASN A 811 -11.28 0.28 1.93
C ASN A 811 -11.94 1.52 2.58
N ASP A 812 -11.64 1.83 3.85
CA ASP A 812 -12.44 2.76 4.65
C ASP A 812 -12.40 4.20 4.10
N LEU A 813 -11.30 4.59 3.45
CA LEU A 813 -11.10 5.92 2.88
C LEU A 813 -11.38 6.01 1.38
N VAL A 814 -11.72 4.90 0.70
CA VAL A 814 -11.86 4.86 -0.77
C VAL A 814 -12.92 5.84 -1.28
N ASP A 815 -14.02 6.00 -0.56
CA ASP A 815 -15.12 6.90 -0.95
C ASP A 815 -14.75 8.40 -0.82
N THR A 816 -13.62 8.71 -0.18
CA THR A 816 -13.11 10.10 -0.07
C THR A 816 -12.35 10.55 -1.32
N ILE A 817 -11.86 9.61 -2.13
CA ILE A 817 -11.04 9.89 -3.32
C ILE A 817 -11.82 10.74 -4.32
N GLY A 818 -11.28 11.91 -4.67
CA GLY A 818 -11.91 12.80 -5.63
C GLY A 818 -13.25 13.36 -5.16
N SER A 819 -13.53 13.34 -3.85
CA SER A 819 -14.78 13.83 -3.28
C SER A 819 -15.02 15.31 -3.58
N GLN A 820 -16.29 15.73 -3.53
CA GLN A 820 -16.63 17.14 -3.75
C GLN A 820 -15.96 18.07 -2.74
N GLU A 821 -15.75 17.61 -1.51
CA GLU A 821 -15.06 18.36 -0.45
C GLU A 821 -13.58 18.56 -0.80
N HIS A 822 -12.87 17.49 -1.18
CA HIS A 822 -11.48 17.57 -1.61
C HIS A 822 -11.30 18.47 -2.83
N ARG A 823 -12.19 18.34 -3.83
CA ARG A 823 -12.21 19.21 -5.01
C ARG A 823 -12.55 20.66 -4.67
N ALA A 824 -13.34 20.91 -3.62
CA ALA A 824 -13.61 22.27 -3.16
C ALA A 824 -12.34 22.93 -2.59
N THR A 825 -11.53 22.19 -1.82
CA THR A 825 -10.21 22.63 -1.35
C THR A 825 -9.28 22.91 -2.53
N ALA A 826 -9.21 22.02 -3.53
CA ALA A 826 -8.40 22.25 -4.72
C ALA A 826 -8.87 23.49 -5.50
N ARG A 827 -10.18 23.71 -5.64
CA ARG A 827 -10.73 24.91 -6.27
C ARG A 827 -10.41 26.18 -5.48
N GLU A 828 -10.36 26.12 -4.15
CA GLU A 828 -9.88 27.22 -3.31
C GLU A 828 -8.42 27.53 -3.55
N ALA A 829 -7.55 26.51 -3.53
CA ALA A 829 -6.14 26.67 -3.85
C ALA A 829 -5.93 27.29 -5.24
N VAL A 830 -6.72 26.86 -6.24
CA VAL A 830 -6.72 27.49 -7.57
C VAL A 830 -7.00 28.98 -7.46
N ARG A 831 -8.11 29.40 -6.83
CA ARG A 831 -8.47 30.82 -6.69
C ARG A 831 -7.37 31.65 -6.05
N GLU A 832 -6.81 31.15 -4.94
CA GLU A 832 -5.79 31.87 -4.17
C GLU A 832 -4.43 31.94 -4.89
N SER A 833 -4.13 30.98 -5.78
CA SER A 833 -2.88 30.93 -6.55
C SER A 833 -2.82 31.91 -7.74
N LEU A 834 -3.96 32.37 -8.26
CA LEU A 834 -3.97 33.17 -9.49
C LEU A 834 -3.35 34.55 -9.26
N VAL A 835 -2.47 34.95 -10.18
CA VAL A 835 -1.84 36.28 -10.13
C VAL A 835 -2.30 37.14 -11.29
N LEU A 836 -2.94 38.27 -10.97
CA LEU A 836 -3.33 39.26 -11.97
C LEU A 836 -2.14 40.15 -12.31
N LEU A 837 -1.58 40.02 -13.51
CA LEU A 837 -0.39 40.76 -13.92
C LEU A 837 -0.72 42.07 -14.63
N LYS A 838 -1.80 42.07 -15.40
CA LYS A 838 -2.27 43.23 -16.16
C LYS A 838 -3.80 43.28 -16.13
N ASN A 839 -4.35 44.49 -15.97
CA ASN A 839 -5.79 44.76 -16.09
C ASN A 839 -6.03 46.20 -16.59
N GLN A 840 -5.74 46.44 -17.85
CA GLN A 840 -6.02 47.72 -18.52
C GLN A 840 -7.52 47.94 -18.68
N LYS A 841 -7.93 49.22 -18.63
CA LYS A 841 -9.33 49.65 -18.79
C LYS A 841 -10.32 48.97 -17.83
N GLN A 842 -9.84 48.35 -16.75
CA GLN A 842 -10.65 47.55 -15.84
C GLN A 842 -11.46 46.47 -16.58
N THR A 843 -10.82 45.75 -17.52
CA THR A 843 -11.46 44.66 -18.28
C THR A 843 -11.91 43.51 -17.37
N LEU A 844 -11.16 43.19 -16.32
CA LEU A 844 -11.60 42.28 -15.26
C LEU A 844 -12.16 43.06 -14.06
N PRO A 845 -13.25 42.58 -13.41
CA PRO A 845 -13.95 41.32 -13.68
C PRO A 845 -14.81 41.37 -14.96
N LEU A 846 -14.99 40.21 -15.60
CA LEU A 846 -15.83 40.07 -16.79
C LEU A 846 -17.31 40.09 -16.41
N SER A 847 -18.13 40.76 -17.22
CA SER A 847 -19.59 40.67 -17.10
C SER A 847 -20.08 39.28 -17.52
N LYS A 848 -20.90 38.64 -16.69
CA LYS A 848 -21.52 37.33 -16.98
C LYS A 848 -22.55 37.40 -18.11
N ASP A 849 -22.89 38.59 -18.60
CA ASP A 849 -23.82 38.82 -19.72
C ASP A 849 -23.11 38.95 -21.08
N ASN A 850 -21.78 39.07 -21.09
CA ASN A 850 -21.01 39.23 -22.32
C ASN A 850 -20.99 37.95 -23.17
N GLN A 851 -20.80 38.12 -24.48
CA GLN A 851 -20.50 37.03 -25.41
C GLN A 851 -18.99 36.81 -25.47
N PHE A 852 -18.54 35.56 -25.32
CA PHE A 852 -17.11 35.25 -25.22
C PHE A 852 -16.61 34.41 -26.40
N TYR A 853 -15.48 34.78 -26.99
CA TYR A 853 -14.72 33.89 -27.88
C TYR A 853 -13.54 33.31 -27.12
N ILE A 854 -13.54 31.99 -26.92
CA ILE A 854 -12.43 31.30 -26.24
C ILE A 854 -11.52 30.65 -27.28
N THR A 855 -10.21 30.86 -27.14
CA THR A 855 -9.18 30.24 -27.99
C THR A 855 -7.93 29.89 -27.18
N GLY A 856 -6.93 29.30 -27.85
CA GLY A 856 -5.64 28.90 -27.27
C GLY A 856 -5.56 27.40 -26.99
N SER A 857 -4.33 26.88 -26.99
CA SER A 857 -4.01 25.46 -26.83
C SER A 857 -4.50 24.87 -25.49
N ASN A 858 -4.58 25.69 -24.43
CA ASN A 858 -4.83 25.25 -23.07
C ASN A 858 -6.26 25.55 -22.58
N ALA A 859 -7.14 26.05 -23.46
CA ALA A 859 -8.51 26.40 -23.09
C ALA A 859 -9.34 25.20 -22.63
N ASP A 860 -9.22 24.08 -23.33
CA ASP A 860 -10.04 22.87 -23.12
C ASP A 860 -9.17 21.61 -22.99
N ASN A 861 -8.09 21.73 -22.21
CA ASN A 861 -7.08 20.68 -22.05
C ASN A 861 -6.73 20.46 -20.57
N LEU A 862 -7.35 19.45 -19.97
CA LEU A 862 -7.20 19.08 -18.56
C LEU A 862 -5.76 18.66 -18.25
N GLY A 863 -5.14 17.93 -19.18
CA GLY A 863 -3.76 17.49 -19.03
C GLY A 863 -2.78 18.65 -18.96
N HIS A 864 -2.90 19.64 -19.86
CA HIS A 864 -2.00 20.80 -19.86
C HIS A 864 -2.19 21.69 -18.62
N GLN A 865 -3.43 21.91 -18.16
CA GLN A 865 -3.64 22.69 -16.93
C GLN A 865 -3.20 21.94 -15.65
N SER A 866 -3.08 20.61 -15.70
CA SER A 866 -2.57 19.83 -14.57
C SER A 866 -1.04 19.73 -14.57
N GLY A 867 -0.43 19.72 -15.76
CA GLY A 867 1.02 19.72 -15.93
C GLY A 867 1.66 18.32 -15.86
N GLY A 868 2.97 18.30 -15.60
CA GLY A 868 3.71 17.08 -15.32
C GLY A 868 3.26 16.42 -14.02
N TRP A 869 3.69 15.17 -13.80
CA TRP A 869 3.28 14.37 -12.64
C TRP A 869 1.76 14.19 -12.50
N THR A 870 1.00 14.12 -13.59
CA THR A 870 -0.44 13.82 -13.52
C THR A 870 -0.77 12.61 -14.39
N ILE A 871 -1.18 11.50 -13.77
CA ILE A 871 -1.44 10.16 -14.35
C ILE A 871 -0.22 9.49 -14.99
N LYS A 872 0.67 10.26 -15.60
CA LYS A 872 1.92 9.85 -16.22
C LYS A 872 3.03 10.77 -15.74
N TRP A 873 4.26 10.27 -15.81
CA TRP A 873 5.46 11.04 -15.46
C TRP A 873 5.51 12.42 -16.13
N GLN A 874 5.44 12.49 -17.46
CA GLN A 874 5.46 13.74 -18.25
C GLN A 874 4.08 14.42 -18.36
N GLY A 875 3.07 13.97 -17.60
CA GLY A 875 1.68 14.38 -17.79
C GLY A 875 1.04 13.83 -19.06
N PHE A 876 -0.05 14.44 -19.49
CA PHE A 876 -0.80 14.05 -20.69
C PHE A 876 -1.42 15.26 -21.39
N SER A 877 -1.92 15.04 -22.61
CA SER A 877 -2.70 16.02 -23.35
C SER A 877 -4.12 15.49 -23.57
N GLY A 878 -5.11 16.38 -23.50
CA GLY A 878 -6.54 16.06 -23.63
C GLY A 878 -7.25 15.90 -22.29
N ASN A 879 -8.43 15.28 -22.31
CA ASN A 879 -9.39 15.30 -21.18
C ASN A 879 -9.81 13.91 -20.69
N ASP A 880 -9.32 12.82 -21.30
CA ASP A 880 -9.85 11.47 -21.07
C ASP A 880 -9.08 10.66 -19.99
N ALA A 881 -7.93 11.15 -19.52
CA ALA A 881 -7.07 10.40 -18.60
C ALA A 881 -7.54 10.41 -17.14
N THR A 882 -8.21 11.48 -16.71
CA THR A 882 -8.77 11.64 -15.35
C THR A 882 -9.98 12.57 -15.36
N GLU A 883 -10.63 12.73 -14.21
CA GLU A 883 -11.82 13.56 -14.03
C GLU A 883 -11.46 14.96 -13.51
N GLY A 884 -12.07 15.98 -14.09
CA GLY A 884 -11.86 17.37 -13.71
C GLY A 884 -12.67 18.34 -14.57
N THR A 885 -12.49 19.63 -14.31
CA THR A 885 -13.12 20.74 -15.05
C THR A 885 -12.04 21.54 -15.77
N THR A 886 -12.11 21.60 -17.10
CA THR A 886 -11.20 22.46 -17.87
C THR A 886 -11.51 23.95 -17.62
N ILE A 887 -10.58 24.86 -17.89
CA ILE A 887 -10.83 26.30 -17.78
C ILE A 887 -12.03 26.72 -18.65
N LYS A 888 -12.13 26.24 -19.90
CA LYS A 888 -13.28 26.49 -20.77
C LYS A 888 -14.58 25.96 -20.17
N THR A 889 -14.62 24.72 -19.69
CA THR A 889 -15.83 24.17 -19.03
C THR A 889 -16.17 24.93 -17.75
N GLY A 890 -15.18 25.40 -16.99
CA GLY A 890 -15.39 26.28 -15.83
C GLY A 890 -16.10 27.58 -16.22
N ILE A 891 -15.68 28.20 -17.32
CA ILE A 891 -16.32 29.40 -17.88
C ILE A 891 -17.74 29.08 -18.38
N GLU A 892 -17.94 27.95 -19.09
CA GLU A 892 -19.27 27.49 -19.52
C GLU A 892 -20.23 27.34 -18.34
N ASN A 893 -19.76 26.70 -17.26
CA ASN A 893 -20.54 26.49 -16.04
C ASN A 893 -20.89 27.82 -15.34
N MET A 894 -19.96 28.78 -15.31
CA MET A 894 -20.21 30.13 -14.77
C MET A 894 -21.30 30.87 -15.56
N LEU A 895 -21.38 30.65 -16.87
CA LEU A 895 -22.33 31.32 -17.76
C LEU A 895 -23.69 30.61 -17.86
N ALA A 896 -23.79 29.33 -17.50
CA ALA A 896 -25.00 28.50 -17.68
C ALA A 896 -26.29 29.08 -17.06
N HIS A 897 -26.18 29.99 -16.09
CA HIS A 897 -27.29 30.67 -15.43
C HIS A 897 -27.37 32.18 -15.69
N ASN A 898 -26.61 32.69 -16.68
CA ASN A 898 -26.52 34.10 -17.04
C ASN A 898 -26.87 34.32 -18.52
N GLU A 899 -26.93 35.57 -18.99
CA GLU A 899 -27.26 35.88 -20.39
C GLU A 899 -26.07 35.71 -21.34
N GLY A 900 -24.85 35.69 -20.80
CA GLY A 900 -23.62 35.48 -21.55
C GLY A 900 -23.47 34.04 -22.03
N GLN A 901 -22.72 33.85 -23.11
CA GLN A 901 -22.43 32.54 -23.68
C GLN A 901 -21.12 32.55 -24.46
N ILE A 902 -20.57 31.36 -24.67
CA ILE A 902 -19.43 31.18 -25.58
C ILE A 902 -19.94 31.15 -27.02
N VAL A 903 -19.37 31.99 -27.87
CA VAL A 903 -19.68 32.07 -29.30
C VAL A 903 -18.55 31.48 -30.14
N ASN A 904 -18.92 30.80 -31.23
CA ASN A 904 -17.94 30.17 -32.13
C ASN A 904 -17.32 31.15 -33.13
N ASN A 905 -17.86 32.36 -33.24
CA ASN A 905 -17.38 33.39 -34.16
C ASN A 905 -16.91 34.61 -33.37
N LEU A 906 -15.62 34.92 -33.48
CA LEU A 906 -14.97 36.06 -32.82
C LEU A 906 -15.69 37.40 -33.05
N ASN A 907 -16.32 37.60 -34.21
CA ASN A 907 -17.05 38.85 -34.48
C ASN A 907 -18.31 39.02 -33.62
N GLN A 908 -18.87 37.93 -33.10
CA GLN A 908 -20.03 37.93 -32.22
C GLN A 908 -19.64 38.12 -30.75
N ALA A 909 -18.36 38.01 -30.42
CA ALA A 909 -17.89 38.14 -29.05
C ALA A 909 -17.75 39.62 -28.65
N ASP A 910 -18.06 39.91 -27.39
CA ASP A 910 -17.74 41.16 -26.73
C ASP A 910 -16.31 41.14 -26.18
N VAL A 911 -15.83 39.97 -25.74
CA VAL A 911 -14.48 39.76 -25.19
C VAL A 911 -13.88 38.47 -25.74
N ALA A 912 -12.58 38.48 -26.06
CA ALA A 912 -11.82 37.30 -26.40
C ALA A 912 -11.00 36.83 -25.20
N ILE A 913 -11.11 35.54 -24.85
CA ILE A 913 -10.30 34.89 -23.82
C ILE A 913 -9.35 33.92 -24.50
N ALA A 914 -8.05 34.16 -24.38
CA ALA A 914 -7.01 33.29 -24.90
C ALA A 914 -6.34 32.54 -23.74
N VAL A 915 -6.53 31.21 -23.69
CA VAL A 915 -5.91 30.35 -22.68
C VAL A 915 -4.74 29.61 -23.33
N VAL A 916 -3.53 30.05 -23.02
CA VAL A 916 -2.30 29.68 -23.73
C VAL A 916 -1.21 29.28 -22.74
N GLY A 917 -0.11 28.70 -23.21
CA GLY A 917 1.08 28.49 -22.38
C GLY A 917 1.83 27.22 -22.73
N GLU A 918 2.34 26.54 -21.71
CA GLU A 918 3.19 25.35 -21.89
C GLU A 918 2.34 24.07 -22.04
N GLU A 919 2.89 23.07 -22.71
CA GLU A 919 2.43 21.68 -22.62
C GLU A 919 2.94 21.04 -21.31
N SER A 920 2.48 19.83 -20.97
CA SER A 920 2.97 19.14 -19.76
C SER A 920 4.41 18.64 -19.93
N TYR A 921 5.23 18.79 -18.89
CA TYR A 921 6.63 18.33 -18.83
C TYR A 921 7.07 18.05 -17.40
N THR A 922 8.16 17.31 -17.25
CA THR A 922 8.78 16.96 -15.96
C THR A 922 10.29 16.81 -16.09
N GLU A 923 11.02 17.19 -15.04
CA GLU A 923 12.48 17.04 -14.95
C GLU A 923 13.20 17.70 -16.13
N GLY A 924 14.38 17.20 -16.51
CA GLY A 924 15.17 17.75 -17.61
C GLY A 924 14.52 17.70 -19.00
N GLU A 925 13.40 16.98 -19.20
CA GLU A 925 12.60 17.09 -20.44
C GLU A 925 11.90 18.45 -20.55
N GLY A 926 11.66 19.10 -19.40
CA GLY A 926 11.15 20.46 -19.31
C GLY A 926 12.22 21.56 -19.36
N ASP A 927 13.51 21.21 -19.49
CA ASP A 927 14.56 22.22 -19.63
C ASP A 927 14.38 22.99 -20.94
N ASP A 928 14.12 24.30 -20.84
CA ASP A 928 13.82 25.15 -22.00
C ASP A 928 14.76 26.37 -22.04
N ALA A 929 15.38 26.56 -23.20
CA ALA A 929 16.35 27.63 -23.43
C ALA A 929 15.69 28.98 -23.72
N ASP A 930 14.42 28.97 -24.15
CA ASP A 930 13.77 30.11 -24.79
C ASP A 930 12.58 30.63 -23.97
N LEU A 931 11.84 29.75 -23.29
CA LEU A 931 10.66 30.09 -22.47
C LEU A 931 9.60 30.88 -23.26
N GLU A 932 9.40 30.52 -24.52
CA GLU A 932 8.48 31.20 -25.43
C GLU A 932 7.13 30.49 -25.56
N LEU A 933 6.07 31.25 -25.86
CA LEU A 933 4.79 30.68 -26.26
C LEU A 933 4.90 29.92 -27.58
N SER A 934 4.11 28.85 -27.70
CA SER A 934 4.05 28.03 -28.91
C SER A 934 3.70 28.89 -30.16
N PRO A 935 4.21 28.53 -31.35
CA PRO A 935 3.81 29.23 -32.58
C PRO A 935 2.31 29.20 -32.85
N GLN A 936 1.59 28.19 -32.33
CA GLN A 936 0.14 28.11 -32.42
C GLN A 936 -0.54 29.19 -31.56
N ASP A 937 -0.14 29.32 -30.31
CA ASP A 937 -0.70 30.31 -29.41
C ASP A 937 -0.37 31.74 -29.85
N LYS A 938 0.86 31.98 -30.33
CA LYS A 938 1.23 33.26 -30.94
C LYS A 938 0.28 33.63 -32.10
N ARG A 939 -0.13 32.67 -32.95
CA ARG A 939 -1.10 32.91 -34.04
C ARG A 939 -2.51 33.20 -33.53
N GLU A 940 -2.99 32.47 -32.52
CA GLU A 940 -4.32 32.71 -31.95
C GLU A 940 -4.37 34.07 -31.24
N LEU A 941 -3.31 34.47 -30.52
CA LEU A 941 -3.18 35.79 -29.91
C LEU A 941 -3.20 36.91 -30.96
N GLN A 942 -2.44 36.78 -32.04
CA GLN A 942 -2.44 37.75 -33.15
C GLN A 942 -3.83 37.89 -33.79
N LYS A 943 -4.56 36.77 -33.93
CA LYS A 943 -5.91 36.74 -34.48
C LYS A 943 -6.92 37.45 -33.58
N VAL A 944 -6.92 37.20 -32.27
CA VAL A 944 -7.83 37.89 -31.35
C VAL A 944 -7.48 39.37 -31.21
N GLN A 945 -6.20 39.71 -31.21
CA GLN A 945 -5.74 41.10 -31.21
C GLN A 945 -6.22 41.86 -32.47
N ALA A 946 -6.10 41.25 -33.66
CA ALA A 946 -6.52 41.87 -34.92
C ALA A 946 -8.02 42.17 -34.99
N SER A 947 -8.85 41.56 -34.12
CA SER A 947 -10.29 41.82 -34.07
C SER A 947 -10.66 43.14 -33.39
N GLY A 948 -9.75 43.75 -32.62
CA GLY A 948 -10.01 44.95 -31.83
C GLY A 948 -10.94 44.74 -30.63
N LYS A 949 -11.30 43.49 -30.33
CA LYS A 949 -12.03 43.12 -29.10
C LYS A 949 -11.08 43.17 -27.89
N PRO A 950 -11.57 43.44 -26.68
CA PRO A 950 -10.80 43.24 -25.46
C PRO A 950 -10.23 41.82 -25.40
N VAL A 951 -8.93 41.70 -25.10
CA VAL A 951 -8.22 40.42 -25.01
C VAL A 951 -7.81 40.14 -23.56
N VAL A 952 -8.35 39.07 -23.00
CA VAL A 952 -7.94 38.50 -21.70
C VAL A 952 -7.07 37.29 -21.98
N VAL A 953 -5.82 37.31 -21.51
CA VAL A 953 -4.91 36.17 -21.60
C VAL A 953 -4.84 35.46 -20.25
N ILE A 954 -5.08 34.15 -20.27
CA ILE A 954 -4.89 33.25 -19.14
C ILE A 954 -3.70 32.37 -19.49
N LEU A 955 -2.60 32.55 -18.77
CA LEU A 955 -1.36 31.82 -19.00
C LEU A 955 -1.28 30.60 -18.08
N VAL A 956 -1.28 29.41 -18.68
CA VAL A 956 -1.07 28.12 -18.02
C VAL A 956 0.37 27.70 -18.23
N SER A 957 1.21 27.80 -17.21
CA SER A 957 2.65 27.50 -17.31
C SER A 957 3.22 27.10 -15.95
N GLY A 958 4.27 26.29 -15.96
CA GLY A 958 5.00 25.90 -14.74
C GLY A 958 5.95 26.97 -14.20
N ARG A 959 6.07 28.09 -14.93
CA ARG A 959 7.07 29.15 -14.73
C ARG A 959 6.72 30.41 -15.52
N PRO A 960 7.38 31.54 -15.26
CA PRO A 960 7.30 32.72 -16.11
C PRO A 960 7.66 32.43 -17.57
N MET A 961 6.85 32.96 -18.50
CA MET A 961 7.12 32.91 -19.95
C MET A 961 7.58 34.27 -20.47
N ILE A 962 8.40 34.29 -21.52
CA ILE A 962 8.82 35.51 -22.20
C ILE A 962 7.66 36.05 -23.04
N VAL A 963 7.09 37.17 -22.59
CA VAL A 963 5.88 37.79 -23.18
C VAL A 963 6.02 39.28 -23.45
N SER A 964 7.24 39.83 -23.35
CA SER A 964 7.48 41.27 -23.43
C SER A 964 7.06 41.91 -24.75
N GLU A 965 7.09 41.16 -25.86
CA GLU A 965 6.72 41.69 -27.18
C GLU A 965 5.21 41.71 -27.38
N GLU A 966 4.49 40.79 -26.73
CA GLU A 966 3.07 40.58 -26.93
C GLU A 966 2.21 41.32 -25.88
N ILE A 967 2.72 41.49 -24.66
CA ILE A 967 1.94 41.90 -23.50
C ILE A 967 1.24 43.24 -23.65
N ASP A 968 1.81 44.19 -24.39
CA ASP A 968 1.21 45.51 -24.61
C ASP A 968 -0.15 45.44 -25.32
N ASN A 969 -0.38 44.37 -26.08
CA ASN A 969 -1.60 44.16 -26.87
C ASN A 969 -2.73 43.45 -26.12
N TRP A 970 -2.51 43.08 -24.87
CA TRP A 970 -3.51 42.38 -24.05
C TRP A 970 -4.16 43.36 -23.09
N ASP A 971 -5.49 43.30 -22.91
CA ASP A 971 -6.17 44.13 -21.92
C ASP A 971 -5.98 43.56 -20.52
N ALA A 972 -5.99 42.22 -20.36
CA ALA A 972 -5.66 41.57 -19.10
C ALA A 972 -4.73 40.36 -19.28
N LEU A 973 -3.93 40.09 -18.25
CA LEU A 973 -3.05 38.92 -18.16
C LEU A 973 -3.16 38.31 -16.77
N VAL A 974 -3.50 37.03 -16.72
CA VAL A 974 -3.57 36.20 -15.52
C VAL A 974 -2.54 35.09 -15.62
N ALA A 975 -1.65 34.97 -14.64
CA ALA A 975 -0.86 33.77 -14.45
C ALA A 975 -1.69 32.77 -13.64
N ALA A 976 -2.10 31.67 -14.30
CA ALA A 976 -2.87 30.59 -13.69
C ALA A 976 -1.99 29.43 -13.22
N TRP A 977 -0.70 29.47 -13.55
CA TRP A 977 0.27 28.42 -13.26
C TRP A 977 -0.17 27.08 -13.86
N LEU A 978 -0.08 25.99 -13.10
CA LEU A 978 -0.66 24.69 -13.41
C LEU A 978 -1.75 24.40 -12.37
N PRO A 979 -3.01 24.81 -12.60
CA PRO A 979 -4.06 24.82 -11.57
C PRO A 979 -4.64 23.44 -11.21
N GLY A 980 -4.24 22.35 -11.85
CA GLY A 980 -4.76 21.01 -11.53
C GLY A 980 -6.16 20.76 -12.11
N THR A 981 -6.97 19.92 -11.45
CA THR A 981 -8.26 19.46 -12.02
C THR A 981 -9.39 20.47 -11.92
N GLU A 982 -9.27 21.48 -11.07
CA GLU A 982 -10.38 22.36 -10.69
C GLU A 982 -10.37 23.71 -11.43
N GLY A 983 -10.34 23.67 -12.77
CA GLY A 983 -10.27 24.85 -13.64
C GLY A 983 -11.43 25.85 -13.47
N GLY A 984 -12.52 25.44 -12.82
CA GLY A 984 -13.60 26.34 -12.39
C GLY A 984 -13.15 27.43 -11.40
N GLY A 985 -12.07 27.19 -10.64
CA GLY A 985 -11.47 28.21 -9.77
C GLY A 985 -10.92 29.41 -10.55
N VAL A 986 -10.53 29.21 -11.82
CA VAL A 986 -10.14 30.33 -12.69
C VAL A 986 -11.35 31.21 -13.01
N ALA A 987 -12.49 30.60 -13.36
CA ALA A 987 -13.73 31.30 -13.65
C ALA A 987 -14.26 32.09 -12.44
N ASP A 988 -14.18 31.52 -11.24
CA ASP A 988 -14.57 32.18 -9.99
C ASP A 988 -13.93 33.57 -9.83
N VAL A 989 -12.68 33.71 -10.22
CA VAL A 989 -11.92 34.95 -10.06
C VAL A 989 -12.12 35.89 -11.24
N ILE A 990 -12.00 35.43 -12.50
CA ILE A 990 -12.07 36.33 -13.66
C ILE A 990 -13.46 36.96 -13.86
N PHE A 991 -14.53 36.36 -13.31
CA PHE A 991 -15.88 36.91 -13.30
C PHE A 991 -16.22 37.69 -12.01
N GLY A 992 -15.28 37.77 -11.05
CA GLY A 992 -15.41 38.61 -9.86
C GLY A 992 -16.25 38.04 -8.73
N ASP A 993 -16.53 36.72 -8.71
CA ASP A 993 -17.12 36.08 -7.52
C ASP A 993 -16.11 36.07 -6.36
N TYR A 994 -14.82 36.03 -6.70
CA TYR A 994 -13.70 36.19 -5.78
C TYR A 994 -12.68 37.20 -6.35
N ASN A 995 -11.88 37.81 -5.48
CA ASN A 995 -10.81 38.71 -5.90
C ASN A 995 -9.49 37.95 -6.11
N PHE A 996 -8.56 38.53 -6.88
CA PHE A 996 -7.19 38.04 -6.94
C PHE A 996 -6.46 38.35 -5.64
N THR A 997 -5.88 37.33 -5.04
CA THR A 997 -5.06 37.41 -3.81
C THR A 997 -3.61 37.01 -4.07
N GLY A 998 -3.38 36.07 -5.00
CA GLY A 998 -2.06 35.58 -5.37
C GLY A 998 -1.07 36.67 -5.77
N LYS A 999 0.20 36.43 -5.44
CA LYS A 999 1.34 37.30 -5.77
C LYS A 999 2.46 36.46 -6.36
N LEU A 1000 3.30 37.07 -7.20
CA LEU A 1000 4.38 36.35 -7.85
C LEU A 1000 5.35 35.71 -6.83
N PRO A 1001 5.55 34.38 -6.86
CA PRO A 1001 6.50 33.68 -6.01
C PRO A 1001 7.91 33.64 -6.61
N VAL A 1002 8.05 34.12 -7.84
CA VAL A 1002 9.28 34.21 -8.62
C VAL A 1002 9.28 35.51 -9.42
N SER A 1003 10.45 36.00 -9.75
CA SER A 1003 10.64 37.20 -10.57
C SER A 1003 10.28 36.92 -12.03
N TRP A 1004 9.58 37.84 -12.69
CA TRP A 1004 9.21 37.64 -14.10
C TRP A 1004 10.23 38.31 -15.04
N PRO A 1005 11.02 37.57 -15.82
CA PRO A 1005 12.02 38.15 -16.72
C PRO A 1005 11.37 38.89 -17.90
N ARG A 1006 12.03 39.93 -18.39
CA ARG A 1006 11.70 40.61 -19.65
C ARG A 1006 12.17 39.81 -20.85
N SER A 1007 13.33 39.17 -20.72
CA SER A 1007 13.94 38.34 -21.75
C SER A 1007 14.79 37.25 -21.11
N VAL A 1008 15.04 36.17 -21.85
CA VAL A 1008 15.78 35.02 -21.32
C VAL A 1008 17.25 35.35 -21.01
N GLU A 1009 17.81 36.40 -21.63
CA GLU A 1009 19.17 36.87 -21.36
C GLU A 1009 19.34 37.44 -19.94
N GLN A 1010 18.25 37.75 -19.25
CA GLN A 1010 18.31 38.16 -17.84
C GLN A 1010 18.55 36.98 -16.91
N LEU A 1011 18.32 35.73 -17.36
CA LEU A 1011 18.34 34.57 -16.49
C LEU A 1011 19.77 34.08 -16.20
N PRO A 1012 20.10 33.76 -14.93
CA PRO A 1012 19.20 33.78 -13.76
C PRO A 1012 18.89 35.19 -13.23
N LEU A 1013 17.63 35.46 -12.87
CA LEU A 1013 17.15 36.75 -12.35
C LEU A 1013 16.30 36.53 -11.11
N ASN A 1014 16.74 37.03 -9.95
CA ASN A 1014 16.05 36.81 -8.69
C ASN A 1014 16.02 38.07 -7.82
N VAL A 1015 15.05 38.15 -6.91
CA VAL A 1015 14.95 39.23 -5.92
C VAL A 1015 16.22 39.31 -5.08
N GLY A 1016 16.73 40.54 -4.93
CA GLY A 1016 17.97 40.85 -4.21
C GLY A 1016 19.23 40.86 -5.08
N ASP A 1017 19.16 40.50 -6.36
CA ASP A 1017 20.29 40.63 -7.27
C ASP A 1017 20.66 42.11 -7.52
N GLU A 1018 21.95 42.43 -7.71
CA GLU A 1018 22.42 43.82 -7.89
C GLU A 1018 21.80 44.51 -9.12
N ASN A 1019 21.55 43.76 -10.20
CA ASN A 1019 20.97 44.24 -11.45
C ASN A 1019 19.51 43.79 -11.63
N TYR A 1020 18.74 43.78 -10.54
CA TYR A 1020 17.35 43.36 -10.55
C TYR A 1020 16.46 44.32 -11.35
N ASN A 1021 16.04 43.90 -12.55
CA ASN A 1021 15.17 44.67 -13.44
C ASN A 1021 14.15 43.77 -14.17
N PRO A 1022 13.23 43.13 -13.44
CA PRO A 1022 12.23 42.24 -14.02
C PRO A 1022 11.16 42.99 -14.83
N LEU A 1023 10.36 42.25 -15.60
CA LEU A 1023 9.11 42.72 -16.18
C LEU A 1023 8.07 42.94 -15.08
N PHE A 1024 7.94 41.96 -14.19
CA PHE A 1024 7.15 42.01 -12.96
C PHE A 1024 7.99 41.54 -11.79
N GLU A 1025 8.05 42.36 -10.74
CA GLU A 1025 8.85 42.08 -9.54
C GLU A 1025 8.28 40.88 -8.76
N TYR A 1026 9.15 40.18 -8.04
CA TYR A 1026 8.74 39.21 -7.03
C TYR A 1026 7.75 39.87 -6.05
N GLY A 1027 6.68 39.15 -5.71
CA GLY A 1027 5.58 39.67 -4.90
C GLY A 1027 4.61 40.61 -5.66
N TYR A 1028 4.79 40.83 -6.96
CA TYR A 1028 3.85 41.61 -7.77
C TYR A 1028 2.53 40.85 -7.98
N GLY A 1029 1.45 41.61 -8.09
CA GLY A 1029 0.12 41.13 -8.45
C GLY A 1029 -0.90 42.21 -8.19
N LEU A 1030 -1.80 42.45 -9.13
CA LEU A 1030 -2.86 43.43 -9.03
C LEU A 1030 -4.04 42.87 -8.22
N LYS A 1031 -4.91 43.75 -7.76
CA LYS A 1031 -6.24 43.39 -7.25
C LYS A 1031 -7.28 43.85 -8.27
N MET A 1032 -8.43 43.19 -8.33
CA MET A 1032 -9.60 43.74 -9.01
C MET A 1032 -10.31 44.76 -8.13
N ASP A 1033 -10.87 45.78 -8.76
CA ASP A 1033 -11.82 46.69 -8.15
C ASP A 1033 -13.22 46.06 -8.25
N LEU A 1034 -13.60 45.28 -7.23
CA LEU A 1034 -14.94 44.74 -7.11
C LEU A 1034 -15.83 45.86 -6.58
N GLN A 1035 -16.59 46.52 -7.44
CA GLN A 1035 -17.61 47.48 -6.99
C GLN A 1035 -18.66 46.72 -6.17
N ASN A 1036 -18.80 47.09 -4.89
CA ASN A 1036 -19.75 46.50 -3.92
C ASN A 1036 -21.18 46.38 -4.44
#